data_AF-A0A448YW48-F1
#
_entry.id   AF-A0A448YW48-F1
#
_cell.length_a   1.000
_cell.length_b   1.000
_cell.length_c   1.000
_cell.angle_alpha   90.00
_cell.angle_beta   90.00
_cell.angle_gamma   90.00
#
_symmetry.space_group_name_H-M   'P 1'
#
loop_
_entity.id
_entity.type
_entity.pdbx_description
1 polymer ?
#
loop_
_entity_poly.entity_id
_entity_poly.type
_entity_poly.pdbx_seq_one_letter_code
_entity_poly.pdbx_strand_id
1 'polypeptide(L)'
;MASSDGVLRASEFAATLNGDNHQAILKVLREFARAVRREREIALSLSDDSVGGSDDDDWSDDEMEDACTDEPPAKKLKKSEEWKADTAAYHVPFVGTAIARGERAEVVKGEWPTGLVKAYLERSPLALELLNDDLAPDGQIHRGLLKKKKSKLSRAISKAHQLAIAELLTVAIPMPKLQEVDSDGTEDHIVGSNPSVSFLQGFTKRHLPQVFNVLNEETERGRGKPGTVGGCDLLVAPALKVLKHYSMISTSNARLVARYLDESLLEGVLRVCLRPLQANKETKSISKAPRTEAILLATSLLQAQDAAVNTYICTGGNKERKVKPGILFLALREGLAVSSVVKTNDEKYMDAAIDMLEKVRVSLFSRASVTNARLRFNLMARDPLQHLCRLSLHAPPLAKNSSFVQVLDAKDNEDDELESSLEDLGVEARRLLFPLLSDSVVSPFLPNFGADQIARSMIRLLESQKAGVELRRFLLYCTKQNPTLITELFTMLAMPDAKNSFAFVSRASFITLLLSQGPSARICLSSKIGGRPILVDDVLPVLFPMKLKGQFFAKSLNNGNHLVRLECFKMIIVILNRFQSLREEGTTMYKWDKRFIERLREATFQWLPDLQILLSLRSRFDGISSYKCGAILSDHLFRIIEDT
;
A
#
# COMPACT_ATOMS: atom_id res chain seq x y z
N MET A 1 5.09 -30.21 -39.87
CA MET A 1 4.05 -31.10 -39.33
C MET A 1 3.57 -30.50 -38.03
N ALA A 2 2.43 -29.80 -38.05
CA ALA A 2 1.81 -29.22 -36.87
C ALA A 2 1.08 -30.33 -36.10
N SER A 3 1.32 -30.44 -34.80
CA SER A 3 0.65 -31.40 -33.94
C SER A 3 -0.78 -30.92 -33.64
N SER A 4 -1.75 -31.82 -33.80
CA SER A 4 -3.18 -31.57 -33.61
C SER A 4 -3.67 -31.81 -32.17
N ASP A 5 -2.76 -31.99 -31.21
CA ASP A 5 -3.10 -32.39 -29.83
C ASP A 5 -2.74 -31.35 -28.76
N GLY A 6 -2.26 -30.15 -29.12
CA GLY A 6 -2.22 -28.96 -28.25
C GLY A 6 -1.40 -29.01 -26.93
N VAL A 7 -0.87 -30.16 -26.52
CA VAL A 7 -0.15 -30.33 -25.26
C VAL A 7 1.36 -30.36 -25.52
N LEU A 8 2.05 -29.31 -25.07
CA LEU A 8 3.51 -29.18 -25.10
C LEU A 8 4.17 -30.29 -24.27
N ARG A 9 5.21 -30.93 -24.80
CA ARG A 9 5.96 -32.01 -24.11
C ARG A 9 7.32 -31.54 -23.64
N ALA A 10 7.84 -32.09 -22.54
CA ALA A 10 9.14 -31.71 -21.98
C ALA A 10 10.32 -31.85 -22.97
N SER A 11 10.36 -32.92 -23.78
CA SER A 11 11.41 -33.09 -24.79
C SER A 11 11.28 -32.13 -25.98
N GLU A 12 10.04 -31.77 -26.35
CA GLU A 12 9.77 -30.78 -27.41
C GLU A 12 10.15 -29.37 -26.94
N PHE A 13 9.86 -29.06 -25.68
CA PHE A 13 10.28 -27.82 -25.02
C PHE A 13 11.80 -27.67 -25.03
N ALA A 14 12.54 -28.65 -24.49
CA ALA A 14 14.00 -28.62 -24.44
C ALA A 14 14.64 -28.59 -25.84
N ALA A 15 14.12 -29.35 -26.81
CA ALA A 15 14.63 -29.35 -28.17
C ALA A 15 14.41 -28.00 -28.87
N THR A 16 13.26 -27.36 -28.63
CA THR A 16 12.96 -26.06 -29.26
C THR A 16 13.81 -24.94 -28.67
N LEU A 17 14.06 -24.95 -27.36
CA LEU A 17 14.94 -23.97 -26.70
C LEU A 17 16.40 -24.03 -27.19
N ASN A 18 16.87 -25.21 -27.58
CA ASN A 18 18.20 -25.41 -28.17
C ASN A 18 18.26 -25.16 -29.69
N GLY A 19 17.14 -24.82 -30.33
CA GLY A 19 17.06 -24.57 -31.77
C GLY A 19 17.37 -23.12 -32.16
N ASP A 20 17.53 -22.87 -33.46
CA ASP A 20 17.81 -21.53 -34.00
C ASP A 20 16.55 -20.70 -34.33
N ASN A 21 15.35 -21.26 -34.12
CA ASN A 21 14.08 -20.62 -34.51
C ASN A 21 13.51 -19.78 -33.36
N HIS A 22 13.82 -18.49 -33.36
CA HIS A 22 13.38 -17.51 -32.36
C HIS A 22 11.87 -17.40 -32.15
N GLN A 23 11.06 -17.53 -33.21
CA GLN A 23 9.60 -17.50 -33.08
C GLN A 23 9.08 -18.78 -32.40
N ALA A 24 9.67 -19.93 -32.72
CA ALA A 24 9.34 -21.18 -32.04
C ALA A 24 9.75 -21.13 -30.56
N ILE A 25 10.92 -20.56 -30.24
CA ILE A 25 11.36 -20.33 -28.85
C ILE A 25 10.34 -19.47 -28.09
N LEU A 26 9.95 -18.31 -28.66
CA LEU A 26 8.96 -17.43 -28.03
C LEU A 26 7.65 -18.16 -27.76
N LYS A 27 7.14 -18.89 -28.77
CA LYS A 27 5.89 -19.64 -28.67
C LYS A 27 5.96 -20.70 -27.57
N VAL A 28 7.04 -21.48 -27.56
CA VAL A 28 7.22 -22.58 -26.61
C VAL A 28 7.44 -22.09 -25.17
N LEU A 29 8.13 -20.96 -24.96
CA LEU A 29 8.23 -20.32 -23.64
C LEU A 29 6.87 -19.84 -23.11
N ARG A 30 6.04 -19.24 -23.97
CA ARG A 30 4.67 -18.81 -23.63
C ARG A 30 3.79 -20.01 -23.29
N GLU A 31 3.83 -21.06 -24.10
CA GLU A 31 3.09 -22.30 -23.89
C GLU A 31 3.51 -22.99 -22.60
N PHE A 32 4.81 -23.02 -22.29
CA PHE A 32 5.33 -23.55 -21.03
C PHE A 32 4.77 -22.78 -19.83
N ALA A 33 4.91 -21.45 -19.80
CA ALA A 33 4.40 -20.63 -18.70
C ALA A 33 2.88 -20.81 -18.49
N ARG A 34 2.10 -20.86 -19.59
CA ARG A 34 0.65 -21.11 -19.55
C ARG A 34 0.32 -22.54 -19.10
N ALA A 35 1.10 -23.53 -19.48
CA ALA A 35 0.91 -24.90 -19.04
C ALA A 35 1.18 -25.04 -17.54
N VAL A 36 2.32 -24.50 -17.05
CA VAL A 36 2.68 -24.50 -15.61
C VAL A 36 1.58 -23.83 -14.78
N ARG A 37 1.07 -22.69 -15.23
CA ARG A 37 0.01 -21.96 -14.52
C ARG A 37 -1.28 -22.77 -14.44
N ARG A 38 -1.76 -23.32 -15.56
CA ARG A 38 -2.97 -24.16 -15.58
C ARG A 38 -2.81 -25.42 -14.72
N GLU A 39 -1.65 -26.07 -14.79
CA GLU A 39 -1.37 -27.24 -13.95
C GLU A 39 -1.37 -26.87 -12.46
N ARG A 40 -0.85 -25.69 -12.10
CA ARG A 40 -0.90 -25.17 -10.74
C ARG A 40 -2.33 -24.90 -10.28
N GLU A 41 -3.12 -24.21 -11.10
CA GLU A 41 -4.54 -23.93 -10.81
C GLU A 41 -5.32 -25.23 -10.58
N ILE A 42 -5.12 -26.25 -11.42
CA ILE A 42 -5.75 -27.57 -11.27
C ILE A 42 -5.26 -28.30 -10.00
N ALA A 43 -3.97 -28.19 -9.68
CA ALA A 43 -3.40 -28.78 -8.48
C ALA A 43 -3.96 -28.14 -7.19
N LEU A 44 -4.25 -26.84 -7.24
CA LEU A 44 -4.76 -26.06 -6.11
C LEU A 44 -6.30 -26.02 -6.02
N SER A 45 -7.01 -26.24 -7.13
CA SER A 45 -8.47 -26.27 -7.16
C SER A 45 -9.01 -27.42 -6.31
N LEU A 46 -9.80 -27.09 -5.28
CA LEU A 46 -10.51 -28.03 -4.43
C LEU A 46 -11.94 -28.35 -4.95
N SER A 47 -12.45 -27.59 -5.92
CA SER A 47 -13.80 -27.76 -6.51
C SER A 47 -13.73 -28.04 -8.02
N ASP A 48 -14.65 -28.88 -8.52
CA ASP A 48 -14.66 -29.38 -9.91
C ASP A 48 -15.28 -28.41 -10.94
N ASP A 49 -15.81 -27.25 -10.49
CA ASP A 49 -16.79 -26.49 -11.28
C ASP A 49 -16.32 -25.12 -11.83
N SER A 50 -15.06 -24.68 -11.66
CA SER A 50 -14.63 -23.32 -12.06
C SER A 50 -13.51 -23.24 -13.11
N VAL A 51 -13.46 -24.15 -14.08
CA VAL A 51 -12.49 -24.07 -15.20
C VAL A 51 -13.03 -23.14 -16.30
N GLY A 52 -13.07 -21.83 -16.04
CA GLY A 52 -13.65 -20.84 -16.98
C GLY A 52 -13.10 -19.42 -16.91
N GLY A 53 -12.05 -19.14 -16.13
CA GLY A 53 -11.42 -17.82 -16.05
C GLY A 53 -10.34 -17.63 -17.13
N SER A 54 -10.65 -16.83 -18.16
CA SER A 54 -9.69 -16.44 -19.21
C SER A 54 -8.68 -15.43 -18.66
N ASP A 55 -7.66 -15.90 -17.93
CA ASP A 55 -6.59 -15.07 -17.36
C ASP A 55 -5.48 -14.75 -18.39
N ASP A 56 -5.89 -14.41 -19.62
CA ASP A 56 -5.05 -14.21 -20.82
C ASP A 56 -4.43 -12.79 -20.91
N ASP A 57 -4.65 -11.91 -19.93
CA ASP A 57 -4.27 -10.49 -20.00
C ASP A 57 -2.76 -10.18 -19.93
N ASP A 58 -1.90 -11.16 -19.59
CA ASP A 58 -0.44 -10.91 -19.51
C ASP A 58 0.27 -10.99 -20.89
N TRP A 59 -0.47 -11.48 -21.90
CA TRP A 59 -0.04 -11.58 -23.29
C TRP A 59 -0.97 -10.76 -24.17
N SER A 60 -0.84 -9.43 -24.17
CA SER A 60 -1.58 -8.58 -25.10
C SER A 60 -1.32 -9.05 -26.54
N ASP A 61 -2.37 -9.55 -27.20
CA ASP A 61 -2.33 -10.10 -28.57
C ASP A 61 -1.85 -9.08 -29.62
N ASP A 62 -1.90 -7.78 -29.29
CA ASP A 62 -1.37 -6.68 -30.10
C ASP A 62 0.15 -6.80 -30.39
N GLU A 63 0.90 -7.62 -29.64
CA GLU A 63 2.32 -7.90 -29.95
C GLU A 63 2.51 -8.94 -31.09
N MET A 64 1.47 -9.72 -31.46
CA MET A 64 1.58 -10.70 -32.56
C MET A 64 1.42 -10.06 -33.95
N GLU A 65 0.58 -9.04 -34.10
CA GLU A 65 0.30 -8.45 -35.42
C GLU A 65 1.45 -7.56 -35.93
N ASP A 66 2.12 -6.84 -35.03
CA ASP A 66 3.16 -5.85 -35.41
C ASP A 66 4.61 -6.40 -35.36
N ALA A 67 4.79 -7.67 -34.97
CA ALA A 67 6.06 -8.39 -35.13
C ALA A 67 6.19 -9.09 -36.49
N CYS A 68 5.13 -9.10 -37.30
CA CYS A 68 5.01 -9.92 -38.51
C CYS A 68 5.29 -9.17 -39.82
N THR A 69 5.44 -7.85 -39.81
CA THR A 69 5.36 -7.03 -41.04
C THR A 69 6.65 -6.36 -41.52
N ASP A 70 7.73 -6.29 -40.73
CA ASP A 70 8.88 -5.42 -41.07
C ASP A 70 10.23 -6.12 -41.30
N GLU A 71 10.31 -7.46 -41.39
CA GLU A 71 11.51 -8.10 -41.91
C GLU A 71 11.36 -8.42 -43.41
N PRO A 72 12.19 -7.85 -44.31
CA PRO A 72 12.21 -8.28 -45.70
C PRO A 72 12.53 -9.78 -45.74
N PRO A 73 11.87 -10.58 -46.61
CA PRO A 73 12.03 -12.02 -46.63
C PRO A 73 13.53 -12.33 -46.72
N ALA A 74 14.08 -12.86 -45.62
CA ALA A 74 15.45 -13.29 -45.58
C ALA A 74 15.61 -14.27 -46.74
N LYS A 75 16.39 -13.87 -47.76
CA LYS A 75 16.82 -14.76 -48.83
C LYS A 75 17.34 -16.01 -48.13
N LYS A 76 16.66 -17.13 -48.35
CA LYS A 76 17.11 -18.45 -47.90
C LYS A 76 18.55 -18.59 -48.35
N LEU A 77 19.49 -18.33 -47.45
CA LEU A 77 20.87 -18.77 -47.59
C LEU A 77 20.74 -20.29 -47.57
N LYS A 78 20.70 -20.88 -48.77
CA LYS A 78 20.95 -22.29 -48.99
C LYS A 78 22.30 -22.54 -48.33
N LYS A 79 22.29 -23.01 -47.08
CA LYS A 79 23.48 -23.63 -46.48
C LYS A 79 23.85 -24.74 -47.46
N SER A 80 25.01 -24.62 -48.11
CA SER A 80 25.62 -25.77 -48.76
C SER A 80 25.71 -26.84 -47.69
N GLU A 81 24.99 -27.95 -47.89
CA GLU A 81 25.00 -29.10 -47.00
C GLU A 81 26.32 -29.84 -47.17
N GLU A 82 27.45 -29.20 -46.84
CA GLU A 82 28.79 -29.78 -46.93
C GLU A 82 28.90 -31.04 -46.06
N TRP A 83 28.13 -31.11 -44.98
CA TRP A 83 28.04 -32.30 -44.12
C TRP A 83 27.46 -33.54 -44.81
N LYS A 84 26.60 -33.38 -45.84
CA LYS A 84 26.06 -34.53 -46.57
C LYS A 84 27.11 -35.21 -47.45
N ALA A 85 28.12 -34.48 -47.89
CA ALA A 85 29.24 -35.05 -48.64
C ALA A 85 30.14 -35.90 -47.72
N ASP A 86 30.35 -35.47 -46.47
CA ASP A 86 31.16 -36.19 -45.48
C ASP A 86 30.47 -37.47 -44.96
N THR A 87 29.14 -37.50 -44.86
CA THR A 87 28.41 -38.67 -44.35
C THR A 87 28.09 -39.72 -45.41
N ALA A 88 28.31 -39.46 -46.70
CA ALA A 88 27.96 -40.39 -47.77
C ALA A 88 28.80 -41.68 -47.77
N ALA A 89 30.04 -41.62 -47.27
CA ALA A 89 30.93 -42.79 -47.15
C ALA A 89 30.58 -43.69 -45.96
N TYR A 90 29.90 -43.15 -44.96
CA TYR A 90 29.46 -43.89 -43.80
C TYR A 90 28.05 -44.41 -44.09
N HIS A 91 27.93 -45.70 -44.42
CA HIS A 91 26.63 -46.41 -44.53
C HIS A 91 25.95 -46.54 -43.15
N VAL A 92 25.80 -45.42 -42.45
CA VAL A 92 25.09 -45.31 -41.19
C VAL A 92 23.72 -44.76 -41.55
N PRO A 93 22.62 -45.50 -41.32
CA PRO A 93 21.30 -44.96 -41.57
C PRO A 93 21.13 -43.68 -40.77
N PHE A 94 20.74 -42.60 -41.46
CA PHE A 94 20.45 -41.31 -40.85
C PHE A 94 19.33 -41.51 -39.83
N VAL A 95 19.70 -41.63 -38.55
CA VAL A 95 18.77 -41.41 -37.45
C VAL A 95 18.59 -39.90 -37.40
N GLY A 96 17.73 -39.38 -38.27
CA GLY A 96 17.13 -38.09 -38.02
C GLY A 96 16.61 -38.18 -36.60
N THR A 97 17.08 -37.30 -35.71
CA THR A 97 16.63 -37.22 -34.33
C THR A 97 15.16 -36.81 -34.37
N ALA A 98 14.29 -37.75 -34.72
CA ALA A 98 12.88 -37.70 -34.47
C ALA A 98 12.79 -37.39 -32.99
N ILE A 99 12.38 -36.16 -32.68
CA ILE A 99 12.17 -35.69 -31.32
C ILE A 99 11.31 -36.77 -30.68
N ALA A 100 11.90 -37.57 -29.79
CA ALA A 100 11.21 -38.65 -29.15
C ALA A 100 9.99 -38.01 -28.50
N ARG A 101 8.80 -38.42 -28.98
CA ARG A 101 7.52 -38.04 -28.41
C ARG A 101 7.58 -38.43 -26.94
N GLY A 102 7.89 -37.46 -26.07
CA GLY A 102 8.05 -37.70 -24.63
C GLY A 102 6.76 -38.24 -24.03
N GLU A 103 6.88 -38.87 -22.86
CA GLU A 103 5.74 -39.38 -22.09
C GLU A 103 4.72 -38.26 -21.86
N ARG A 104 3.44 -38.60 -21.98
CA ARG A 104 2.36 -37.72 -21.53
C ARG A 104 2.31 -37.82 -20.01
N ALA A 105 2.59 -36.72 -19.34
CA ALA A 105 2.41 -36.64 -17.90
C ALA A 105 0.96 -36.23 -17.61
N GLU A 106 0.33 -36.95 -16.71
CA GLU A 106 -1.04 -36.67 -16.26
C GLU A 106 -1.02 -35.53 -15.23
N VAL A 107 -2.07 -34.70 -15.27
CA VAL A 107 -2.28 -33.62 -14.29
C VAL A 107 -3.10 -34.22 -13.14
N VAL A 108 -2.53 -34.23 -11.94
CA VAL A 108 -3.10 -34.83 -10.72
C VAL A 108 -3.55 -33.70 -9.81
N LYS A 109 -4.83 -33.71 -9.41
CA LYS A 109 -5.38 -32.75 -8.46
C LYS A 109 -4.79 -32.97 -7.07
N GLY A 110 -4.50 -31.88 -6.34
CA GLY A 110 -3.92 -31.94 -5.00
C GLY A 110 -2.42 -32.28 -4.95
N GLU A 111 -1.77 -32.53 -6.08
CA GLU A 111 -0.33 -32.78 -6.16
C GLU A 111 0.37 -31.65 -6.95
N TRP A 112 1.40 -31.04 -6.36
CA TRP A 112 2.24 -30.06 -7.03
C TRP A 112 3.72 -30.36 -6.76
N PRO A 113 4.59 -30.43 -7.79
CA PRO A 113 4.30 -30.27 -9.22
C PRO A 113 3.58 -31.48 -9.83
N THR A 114 2.87 -31.29 -10.94
CA THR A 114 2.24 -32.36 -11.72
C THR A 114 2.48 -32.17 -13.22
N GLY A 115 2.02 -33.09 -14.07
CA GLY A 115 1.92 -32.87 -15.53
C GLY A 115 3.27 -32.58 -16.20
N LEU A 116 3.25 -31.63 -17.13
CA LEU A 116 4.42 -31.19 -17.91
C LEU A 116 5.57 -30.79 -16.99
N VAL A 117 5.29 -30.08 -15.90
CA VAL A 117 6.33 -29.56 -15.00
C VAL A 117 7.07 -30.67 -14.29
N LYS A 118 6.34 -31.69 -13.80
CA LYS A 118 6.93 -32.87 -13.17
C LYS A 118 7.82 -33.63 -14.16
N ALA A 119 7.30 -33.92 -15.36
CA ALA A 119 8.08 -34.59 -16.41
C ALA A 119 9.29 -33.77 -16.90
N TYR A 120 9.19 -32.44 -16.90
CA TYR A 120 10.32 -31.56 -17.22
C TYR A 120 11.43 -31.67 -16.18
N LEU A 121 11.09 -31.61 -14.89
CA LEU A 121 12.07 -31.68 -13.80
C LEU A 121 12.66 -33.07 -13.60
N GLU A 122 11.94 -34.14 -13.92
CA GLU A 122 12.52 -35.50 -13.93
C GLU A 122 13.61 -35.66 -15.00
N ARG A 123 13.44 -35.01 -16.15
CA ARG A 123 14.39 -35.06 -17.27
C ARG A 123 15.51 -34.03 -17.17
N SER A 124 15.21 -32.86 -16.61
CA SER A 124 16.16 -31.77 -16.37
C SER A 124 16.04 -31.27 -14.92
N PRO A 125 16.59 -32.01 -13.92
CA PRO A 125 16.46 -31.65 -12.50
C PRO A 125 17.05 -30.28 -12.15
N LEU A 126 18.08 -29.88 -12.92
CA LEU A 126 18.76 -28.59 -12.80
C LEU A 126 18.12 -27.50 -13.68
N ALA A 127 17.06 -27.82 -14.43
CA ALA A 127 16.39 -26.93 -15.37
C ALA A 127 17.37 -26.18 -16.29
N LEU A 128 18.38 -26.89 -16.80
CA LEU A 128 19.51 -26.26 -17.48
C LEU A 128 19.06 -25.47 -18.71
N GLU A 129 18.00 -25.90 -19.40
CA GLU A 129 17.51 -25.21 -20.60
C GLU A 129 16.96 -23.83 -20.28
N LEU A 130 16.29 -23.66 -19.13
CA LEU A 130 15.79 -22.35 -18.69
C LEU A 130 16.84 -21.56 -17.92
N LEU A 131 17.74 -22.24 -17.22
CA LEU A 131 18.72 -21.60 -16.32
C LEU A 131 20.12 -21.41 -16.93
N ASN A 132 20.36 -21.84 -18.18
CA ASN A 132 21.61 -21.55 -18.86
C ASN A 132 21.65 -20.11 -19.33
N ASP A 133 22.86 -19.54 -19.31
CA ASP A 133 23.07 -18.16 -19.75
C ASP A 133 22.76 -17.98 -21.24
N ASP A 134 22.69 -19.04 -22.06
CA ASP A 134 22.48 -18.96 -23.52
C ASP A 134 21.15 -18.32 -23.96
N LEU A 135 20.12 -18.41 -23.11
CA LEU A 135 18.81 -17.77 -23.27
C LEU A 135 18.64 -16.54 -22.37
N ALA A 136 19.59 -16.27 -21.48
CA ALA A 136 19.62 -15.03 -20.71
C ALA A 136 19.97 -13.85 -21.63
N PRO A 137 19.67 -12.59 -21.24
CA PRO A 137 19.98 -11.40 -22.04
C PRO A 137 21.45 -11.29 -22.52
N ASP A 138 22.38 -12.04 -21.93
CA ASP A 138 23.81 -12.07 -22.30
C ASP A 138 24.29 -13.37 -23.00
N GLY A 139 23.37 -14.29 -23.31
CA GLY A 139 23.63 -15.60 -23.90
C GLY A 139 24.06 -15.63 -25.35
N GLN A 140 24.55 -16.77 -25.86
CA GLN A 140 25.01 -16.84 -27.25
C GLN A 140 23.89 -16.57 -28.28
N ILE A 141 22.67 -17.06 -28.02
CA ILE A 141 21.49 -16.82 -28.86
C ILE A 141 21.14 -15.32 -28.84
N HIS A 142 21.16 -14.71 -27.66
CA HIS A 142 20.93 -13.28 -27.48
C HIS A 142 22.06 -12.41 -28.07
N ARG A 143 23.34 -12.79 -27.98
CA ARG A 143 24.46 -12.06 -28.62
C ARG A 143 24.31 -12.03 -30.14
N GLY A 144 23.73 -13.09 -30.73
CA GLY A 144 23.35 -13.12 -32.15
C GLY A 144 22.28 -12.08 -32.50
N LEU A 145 21.24 -11.96 -31.66
CA LEU A 145 20.16 -10.98 -31.79
C LEU A 145 20.61 -9.54 -31.43
N LEU A 146 21.52 -9.37 -30.46
CA LEU A 146 22.01 -8.08 -29.93
C LEU A 146 22.99 -7.38 -30.85
N LYS A 147 23.73 -8.12 -31.70
CA LYS A 147 24.58 -7.51 -32.76
C LYS A 147 23.77 -6.61 -33.71
N LYS A 148 22.43 -6.72 -33.71
CA LYS A 148 21.50 -5.81 -34.37
C LYS A 148 20.49 -5.29 -33.33
N LYS A 149 20.76 -4.16 -32.65
CA LYS A 149 19.84 -3.37 -31.79
C LYS A 149 18.63 -4.15 -31.20
N LYS A 150 18.63 -4.52 -29.90
CA LYS A 150 17.53 -5.17 -29.12
C LYS A 150 16.16 -5.12 -29.84
N SER A 151 15.89 -6.09 -30.72
CA SER A 151 14.66 -6.11 -31.53
C SER A 151 13.42 -6.35 -30.67
N LYS A 152 12.22 -5.98 -31.14
CA LYS A 152 10.94 -6.27 -30.46
C LYS A 152 10.85 -7.76 -30.07
N LEU A 153 11.22 -8.65 -31.00
CA LEU A 153 11.24 -10.10 -30.79
C LEU A 153 12.20 -10.54 -29.67
N SER A 154 13.42 -9.99 -29.61
CA SER A 154 14.37 -10.32 -28.54
C SER A 154 13.85 -9.92 -27.16
N ARG A 155 13.13 -8.79 -27.06
CA ARG A 155 12.50 -8.36 -25.81
C ARG A 155 11.34 -9.25 -25.43
N ALA A 156 10.49 -9.64 -26.39
CA ALA A 156 9.39 -10.57 -26.17
C ALA A 156 9.88 -11.94 -25.69
N ILE A 157 10.97 -12.46 -26.28
CA ILE A 157 11.62 -13.70 -25.82
C ILE A 157 12.13 -13.55 -24.39
N SER A 158 12.79 -12.43 -24.07
CA SER A 158 13.29 -12.17 -22.71
C SER A 158 12.14 -12.08 -21.69
N LYS A 159 11.02 -11.45 -22.06
CA LYS A 159 9.79 -11.40 -21.23
C LYS A 159 9.27 -12.81 -20.98
N ALA A 160 9.14 -13.62 -22.03
CA ALA A 160 8.65 -15.00 -21.92
C ALA A 160 9.57 -15.93 -21.16
N HIS A 161 10.88 -15.75 -21.29
CA HIS A 161 11.88 -16.48 -20.52
C HIS A 161 11.77 -16.17 -19.03
N GLN A 162 11.67 -14.89 -18.64
CA GLN A 162 11.49 -14.50 -17.24
C GLN A 162 10.17 -14.99 -16.65
N LEU A 163 9.08 -14.94 -17.43
CA LEU A 163 7.80 -15.49 -17.00
C LEU A 163 7.86 -17.02 -16.84
N ALA A 164 8.49 -17.74 -17.77
CA ALA A 164 8.70 -19.19 -17.64
C ALA A 164 9.51 -19.54 -16.38
N ILE A 165 10.57 -18.76 -16.06
CA ILE A 165 11.33 -18.90 -14.81
C ILE A 165 10.46 -18.60 -13.59
N ALA A 166 9.66 -17.53 -13.62
CA ALA A 166 8.77 -17.18 -12.53
C ALA A 166 7.78 -18.32 -12.25
N GLU A 167 7.15 -18.88 -13.27
CA GLU A 167 6.22 -20.00 -13.11
C GLU A 167 6.96 -21.27 -12.64
N LEU A 168 8.16 -21.58 -13.15
CA LEU A 168 8.97 -22.71 -12.68
C LEU A 168 9.32 -22.61 -11.19
N LEU A 169 9.59 -21.41 -10.67
CA LEU A 169 9.91 -21.20 -9.25
C LEU A 169 8.75 -21.59 -8.32
N THR A 170 7.50 -21.60 -8.82
CA THR A 170 6.34 -21.98 -8.00
C THR A 170 6.37 -23.44 -7.57
N VAL A 171 7.13 -24.31 -8.25
CA VAL A 171 7.36 -25.71 -7.84
C VAL A 171 8.06 -25.82 -6.48
N ALA A 172 8.86 -24.83 -6.12
CA ALA A 172 9.60 -24.81 -4.86
C ALA A 172 8.85 -24.09 -3.74
N ILE A 173 7.69 -23.47 -4.02
CA ILE A 173 6.92 -22.75 -3.00
C ILE A 173 6.13 -23.80 -2.18
N PRO A 174 6.15 -23.72 -0.84
CA PRO A 174 5.34 -24.61 -0.01
C PRO A 174 3.87 -24.55 -0.39
N MET A 175 3.22 -25.71 -0.51
CA MET A 175 1.80 -25.80 -0.90
C MET A 175 0.87 -24.90 -0.07
N PRO A 176 0.98 -24.83 1.28
CA PRO A 176 0.12 -23.94 2.06
C PRO A 176 0.22 -22.47 1.65
N LYS A 177 1.42 -22.02 1.24
CA LYS A 177 1.61 -20.64 0.75
C LYS A 177 1.08 -20.40 -0.64
N LEU A 178 1.01 -21.44 -1.49
CA LEU A 178 0.38 -21.35 -2.80
C LEU A 178 -1.14 -21.31 -2.65
N GLN A 179 -1.68 -22.12 -1.75
CA GLN A 179 -3.10 -22.11 -1.41
C GLN A 179 -3.51 -20.75 -0.83
N GLU A 180 -2.76 -20.17 0.10
CA GLU A 180 -3.03 -18.81 0.62
C GLU A 180 -3.09 -17.71 -0.46
N VAL A 181 -2.44 -17.90 -1.61
CA VAL A 181 -2.46 -16.93 -2.72
C VAL A 181 -3.64 -17.16 -3.67
N ASP A 182 -4.08 -18.41 -3.82
CA ASP A 182 -5.12 -18.80 -4.79
C ASP A 182 -6.49 -19.11 -4.14
N SER A 183 -6.61 -19.10 -2.80
CA SER A 183 -7.87 -19.39 -2.09
C SER A 183 -8.48 -18.17 -1.40
N ASP A 184 -9.74 -17.89 -1.74
CA ASP A 184 -10.70 -17.24 -0.85
C ASP A 184 -11.06 -18.24 0.26
N GLY A 185 -10.41 -18.07 1.42
CA GLY A 185 -10.83 -18.62 2.71
C GLY A 185 -11.43 -20.03 2.73
N THR A 186 -10.59 -21.07 2.78
CA THR A 186 -10.98 -22.31 3.49
C THR A 186 -9.75 -23.06 3.96
N GLU A 187 -9.56 -23.10 5.28
CA GLU A 187 -8.47 -23.81 5.94
C GLU A 187 -8.76 -25.32 5.94
N ASP A 188 -7.96 -26.11 5.22
CA ASP A 188 -7.72 -27.50 5.55
C ASP A 188 -6.24 -27.84 5.31
N HIS A 189 -5.54 -28.20 6.39
CA HIS A 189 -4.10 -28.41 6.39
C HIS A 189 -3.71 -29.78 5.82
N ILE A 190 -3.24 -29.80 4.57
CA ILE A 190 -2.46 -30.92 4.03
C ILE A 190 -0.97 -30.67 4.30
N VAL A 191 -0.38 -31.45 5.21
CA VAL A 191 1.06 -31.41 5.52
C VAL A 191 1.83 -32.12 4.40
N GLY A 192 2.16 -31.39 3.35
CA GLY A 192 3.10 -31.82 2.31
C GLY A 192 4.54 -31.43 2.67
N SER A 193 5.46 -32.40 2.70
CA SER A 193 6.90 -32.12 2.74
C SER A 193 7.35 -31.50 1.41
N ASN A 194 8.05 -30.35 1.46
CA ASN A 194 8.58 -29.74 0.25
C ASN A 194 9.57 -30.66 -0.49
N PRO A 195 9.42 -30.85 -1.81
CA PRO A 195 10.44 -31.54 -2.59
C PRO A 195 11.75 -30.73 -2.57
N SER A 196 12.90 -31.37 -2.35
CA SER A 196 14.18 -30.69 -2.49
C SER A 196 14.44 -30.40 -3.97
N VAL A 197 14.32 -29.14 -4.37
CA VAL A 197 14.41 -28.78 -5.80
C VAL A 197 15.85 -28.40 -6.17
N SER A 198 16.50 -29.23 -6.98
CA SER A 198 17.95 -29.12 -7.22
C SER A 198 18.38 -27.88 -8.02
N PHE A 199 17.50 -27.33 -8.88
CA PHE A 199 17.82 -26.17 -9.72
C PHE A 199 17.99 -24.85 -8.93
N LEU A 200 17.48 -24.75 -7.71
CA LEU A 200 17.50 -23.50 -6.92
C LEU A 200 18.92 -23.00 -6.62
N GLN A 201 19.88 -23.90 -6.46
CA GLN A 201 21.28 -23.51 -6.23
C GLN A 201 21.87 -22.81 -7.46
N GLY A 202 21.56 -23.31 -8.66
CA GLY A 202 21.97 -22.70 -9.92
C GLY A 202 21.34 -21.33 -10.12
N PHE A 203 20.03 -21.24 -9.88
CA PHE A 203 19.28 -19.98 -9.94
C PHE A 203 19.86 -18.92 -9.00
N THR A 204 20.08 -19.27 -7.73
CA THR A 204 20.57 -18.34 -6.70
C THR A 204 21.95 -17.76 -7.04
N LYS A 205 22.85 -18.59 -7.57
CA LYS A 205 24.23 -18.18 -7.87
C LYS A 205 24.35 -17.39 -9.17
N ARG A 206 23.59 -17.75 -10.21
CA ARG A 206 23.77 -17.20 -11.57
C ARG A 206 22.68 -16.22 -11.97
N HIS A 207 21.42 -16.59 -11.80
CA HIS A 207 20.29 -15.84 -12.34
C HIS A 207 19.78 -14.74 -11.42
N LEU A 208 19.74 -14.98 -10.11
CA LEU A 208 19.22 -13.97 -9.19
C LEU A 208 19.95 -12.60 -9.32
N PRO A 209 21.30 -12.53 -9.38
CA PRO A 209 21.99 -11.26 -9.62
C PRO A 209 21.61 -10.61 -10.97
N GLN A 210 21.39 -11.41 -12.01
CA GLN A 210 20.97 -10.91 -13.34
C GLN A 210 19.58 -10.26 -13.28
N VAL A 211 18.65 -10.78 -12.47
CA VAL A 211 17.32 -10.17 -12.29
C VAL A 211 17.45 -8.73 -11.76
N PHE A 212 18.36 -8.49 -10.82
CA PHE A 212 18.62 -7.12 -10.32
C PHE A 212 19.30 -6.23 -11.36
N ASN A 213 20.18 -6.78 -12.21
CA ASN A 213 20.74 -6.03 -13.33
C ASN A 213 19.67 -5.62 -14.33
N VAL A 214 18.72 -6.50 -14.65
CA VAL A 214 17.56 -6.20 -15.49
C VAL A 214 16.76 -5.04 -14.88
N LEU A 215 16.44 -5.08 -13.58
CA LEU A 215 15.72 -3.97 -12.94
C LEU A 215 16.48 -2.64 -13.01
N ASN A 216 17.80 -2.67 -12.82
CA ASN A 216 18.65 -1.49 -12.94
C ASN A 216 18.69 -0.95 -14.39
N GLU A 217 18.80 -1.80 -15.41
CA GLU A 217 18.83 -1.38 -16.81
C GLU A 217 17.48 -0.88 -17.31
N GLU A 218 16.43 -1.62 -16.97
CA GLU A 218 15.08 -1.44 -17.52
C GLU A 218 14.31 -0.27 -16.86
N THR A 219 14.89 0.33 -15.81
CA THR A 219 14.44 1.59 -15.19
C THR A 219 15.40 2.76 -15.41
N GLU A 220 16.37 2.61 -16.32
CA GLU A 220 17.46 3.59 -16.55
C GLU A 220 18.15 3.99 -15.23
N ARG A 221 18.51 2.98 -14.43
CA ARG A 221 19.19 3.11 -13.15
C ARG A 221 18.43 4.00 -12.17
N GLY A 222 17.09 3.89 -12.17
CA GLY A 222 16.20 4.64 -11.29
C GLY A 222 15.84 6.05 -11.77
N ARG A 223 16.25 6.46 -12.98
CA ARG A 223 15.84 7.73 -13.60
C ARG A 223 14.48 7.64 -14.29
N GLY A 224 14.12 6.43 -14.73
CA GLY A 224 12.96 6.15 -15.56
C GLY A 224 13.28 6.37 -17.03
N LYS A 225 13.04 5.35 -17.86
CA LYS A 225 13.40 5.38 -19.29
C LYS A 225 12.57 6.41 -20.06
N PRO A 226 13.18 7.34 -20.83
CA PRO A 226 12.46 8.29 -21.65
C PRO A 226 11.65 7.56 -22.73
N GLY A 227 10.42 8.04 -22.97
CA GLY A 227 9.52 7.45 -23.97
C GLY A 227 8.79 6.20 -23.50
N THR A 228 9.07 5.66 -22.30
CA THR A 228 8.28 4.57 -21.70
C THR A 228 7.25 5.13 -20.73
N VAL A 229 6.03 4.60 -20.76
CA VAL A 229 4.97 5.00 -19.83
C VAL A 229 5.35 4.52 -18.43
N GLY A 230 5.39 5.42 -17.44
CA GLY A 230 5.83 5.08 -16.08
C GLY A 230 7.35 4.97 -15.87
N GLY A 231 8.16 5.06 -16.93
CA GLY A 231 9.62 4.96 -16.83
C GLY A 231 10.17 3.53 -16.68
N CYS A 232 9.31 2.52 -16.80
CA CYS A 232 9.67 1.10 -16.79
C CYS A 232 9.48 0.49 -18.18
N ASP A 233 10.41 -0.35 -18.62
CA ASP A 233 10.26 -1.18 -19.83
C ASP A 233 9.56 -2.52 -19.52
N LEU A 234 9.35 -3.33 -20.57
CA LEU A 234 8.57 -4.58 -20.57
C LEU A 234 9.06 -5.68 -19.59
N LEU A 235 10.33 -5.67 -19.20
CA LEU A 235 10.92 -6.74 -18.36
C LEU A 235 10.83 -6.47 -16.86
N VAL A 236 10.41 -5.28 -16.44
CA VAL A 236 10.38 -4.94 -15.00
C VAL A 236 9.35 -5.78 -14.24
N ALA A 237 8.13 -5.95 -14.79
CA ALA A 237 7.09 -6.73 -14.11
C ALA A 237 7.45 -8.24 -13.99
N PRO A 238 7.89 -8.94 -15.05
CA PRO A 238 8.36 -10.33 -14.93
C PRO A 238 9.52 -10.48 -13.96
N ALA A 239 10.49 -9.56 -13.95
CA ALA A 239 11.61 -9.59 -13.01
C ALA A 239 11.13 -9.47 -11.54
N LEU A 240 10.18 -8.59 -11.26
CA LEU A 240 9.56 -8.49 -9.93
C LEU A 240 8.79 -9.75 -9.55
N LYS A 241 8.06 -10.36 -10.49
CA LYS A 241 7.35 -11.63 -10.29
C LYS A 241 8.28 -12.79 -9.96
N VAL A 242 9.46 -12.86 -10.62
CA VAL A 242 10.53 -13.81 -10.27
C VAL A 242 10.99 -13.60 -8.83
N LEU A 243 11.25 -12.36 -8.41
CA LEU A 243 11.65 -12.05 -7.03
C LEU A 243 10.57 -12.40 -6.01
N LYS A 244 9.29 -12.14 -6.34
CA LYS A 244 8.12 -12.49 -5.52
C LYS A 244 8.11 -14.00 -5.26
N HIS A 245 8.06 -14.81 -6.32
CA HIS A 245 8.00 -16.27 -6.18
C HIS A 245 9.23 -16.83 -5.47
N TYR A 246 10.43 -16.34 -5.78
CA TYR A 246 11.64 -16.78 -5.09
C TYR A 246 11.61 -16.47 -3.59
N SER A 247 11.07 -15.30 -3.18
CA SER A 247 10.93 -14.93 -1.79
C SER A 247 9.93 -15.80 -1.01
N MET A 248 8.90 -16.31 -1.69
CA MET A 248 7.87 -17.16 -1.07
C MET A 248 8.40 -18.57 -0.70
N ILE A 249 9.42 -19.08 -1.41
CA ILE A 249 10.01 -20.41 -1.20
C ILE A 249 10.46 -20.62 0.25
N SER A 250 11.20 -19.67 0.83
CA SER A 250 11.70 -19.77 2.20
C SER A 250 12.03 -18.41 2.80
N THR A 251 12.07 -18.33 4.13
CA THR A 251 12.51 -17.11 4.85
C THR A 251 13.96 -16.74 4.53
N SER A 252 14.83 -17.72 4.28
CA SER A 252 16.21 -17.49 3.85
C SER A 252 16.26 -16.80 2.48
N ASN A 253 15.41 -17.21 1.54
CA ASN A 253 15.33 -16.60 0.22
C ASN A 253 14.74 -15.18 0.31
N ALA A 254 13.72 -14.98 1.14
CA ALA A 254 13.18 -13.64 1.42
C ALA A 254 14.24 -12.69 1.99
N ARG A 255 15.06 -13.14 2.95
CA ARG A 255 16.22 -12.38 3.47
C ARG A 255 17.21 -12.04 2.38
N LEU A 256 17.52 -12.98 1.50
CA LEU A 256 18.42 -12.77 0.38
C LEU A 256 17.86 -11.69 -0.57
N VAL A 257 16.60 -11.80 -1.00
CA VAL A 257 15.94 -10.81 -1.85
C VAL A 257 15.94 -9.43 -1.20
N ALA A 258 15.54 -9.34 0.07
CA ALA A 258 15.52 -8.09 0.82
C ALA A 258 16.91 -7.42 0.89
N ARG A 259 17.96 -8.22 1.10
CA ARG A 259 19.34 -7.76 1.11
C ARG A 259 19.79 -7.26 -0.27
N TYR A 260 19.51 -7.99 -1.34
CA TYR A 260 19.87 -7.57 -2.70
C TYR A 260 19.10 -6.31 -3.13
N LEU A 261 17.85 -6.14 -2.71
CA LEU A 261 17.09 -4.91 -2.94
C LEU A 261 17.78 -3.69 -2.31
N ASP A 262 18.40 -3.85 -1.14
CA ASP A 262 19.14 -2.77 -0.48
C ASP A 262 20.55 -2.57 -1.07
N GLU A 263 21.31 -3.65 -1.26
CA GLU A 263 22.73 -3.59 -1.67
C GLU A 263 22.91 -3.41 -3.18
N SER A 264 22.21 -4.18 -4.01
CA SER A 264 22.48 -4.30 -5.46
C SER A 264 21.65 -3.35 -6.32
N LEU A 265 20.45 -3.00 -5.86
CA LEU A 265 19.56 -2.13 -6.62
C LEU A 265 19.96 -0.66 -6.47
N LEU A 266 20.01 0.10 -7.56
CA LEU A 266 20.37 1.52 -7.52
C LEU A 266 19.26 2.38 -6.88
N GLU A 267 19.63 3.54 -6.33
CA GLU A 267 18.66 4.45 -5.73
C GLU A 267 17.64 4.92 -6.79
N GLY A 268 16.36 4.86 -6.44
CA GLY A 268 15.27 5.32 -7.29
C GLY A 268 14.62 4.23 -8.13
N VAL A 269 15.25 3.06 -8.34
CA VAL A 269 14.68 1.97 -9.13
C VAL A 269 13.31 1.54 -8.60
N LEU A 270 13.20 1.22 -7.30
CA LEU A 270 11.91 0.88 -6.69
C LEU A 270 10.89 2.03 -6.74
N ARG A 271 11.36 3.28 -6.65
CA ARG A 271 10.46 4.44 -6.78
C ARG A 271 9.88 4.52 -8.18
N VAL A 272 10.66 4.19 -9.22
CA VAL A 272 10.18 4.16 -10.61
C VAL A 272 9.16 3.03 -10.79
N CYS A 273 9.43 1.83 -10.26
CA CYS A 273 8.48 0.70 -10.33
C CYS A 273 7.13 1.00 -9.65
N LEU A 274 7.15 1.76 -8.55
CA LEU A 274 5.95 2.11 -7.78
C LEU A 274 5.33 3.46 -8.17
N ARG A 275 5.96 4.22 -9.08
CA ARG A 275 5.50 5.57 -9.43
C ARG A 275 4.17 5.47 -10.16
N PRO A 276 3.18 6.30 -9.78
CA PRO A 276 1.94 6.37 -10.53
C PRO A 276 2.14 6.91 -11.94
N LEU A 277 1.45 6.30 -12.89
CA LEU A 277 1.45 6.74 -14.29
C LEU A 277 0.83 8.12 -14.41
N GLN A 278 1.56 9.09 -14.96
CA GLN A 278 1.00 10.39 -15.28
C GLN A 278 0.12 10.25 -16.53
N ALA A 279 -1.19 10.36 -16.34
CA ALA A 279 -2.24 10.16 -17.36
C ALA A 279 -2.24 11.17 -18.53
N ASN A 280 -1.14 11.87 -18.80
CA ASN A 280 -1.11 12.95 -19.79
C ASN A 280 -0.90 12.47 -21.24
N LYS A 281 -0.92 11.15 -21.51
CA LYS A 281 -0.97 10.61 -22.88
C LYS A 281 -1.85 9.36 -22.92
N GLU A 282 -2.81 9.34 -23.85
CA GLU A 282 -3.81 8.28 -24.10
C GLU A 282 -3.22 6.96 -24.64
N THR A 283 -2.03 6.56 -24.21
CA THR A 283 -1.50 5.23 -24.50
C THR A 283 -2.08 4.25 -23.48
N LYS A 284 -3.15 3.57 -23.90
CA LYS A 284 -3.83 2.51 -23.17
C LYS A 284 -2.87 1.32 -22.91
N SER A 285 -3.14 0.58 -21.84
CA SER A 285 -2.66 -0.77 -21.44
C SER A 285 -1.26 -1.04 -20.85
N ILE A 286 -0.13 -0.44 -21.28
CA ILE A 286 1.16 -1.18 -21.11
C ILE A 286 1.91 -1.05 -19.75
N SER A 287 1.63 -0.08 -18.86
CA SER A 287 2.57 0.20 -17.72
C SER A 287 2.04 0.02 -16.29
N LYS A 288 0.89 -0.64 -16.09
CA LYS A 288 0.34 -0.88 -14.74
C LYS A 288 0.99 -2.10 -14.05
N ALA A 289 1.37 -3.12 -14.80
CA ALA A 289 1.91 -4.39 -14.27
C ALA A 289 3.14 -4.24 -13.32
N PRO A 290 4.14 -3.36 -13.58
CA PRO A 290 5.29 -3.24 -12.68
C PRO A 290 4.93 -2.77 -11.27
N ARG A 291 3.90 -1.92 -11.14
CA ARG A 291 3.47 -1.39 -9.85
C ARG A 291 2.76 -2.47 -9.04
N THR A 292 1.86 -3.21 -9.66
CA THR A 292 1.15 -4.33 -9.04
C THR A 292 2.15 -5.40 -8.56
N GLU A 293 3.10 -5.79 -9.41
CA GLU A 293 4.12 -6.78 -9.03
C GLU A 293 5.07 -6.27 -7.93
N ALA A 294 5.37 -4.97 -7.88
CA ALA A 294 6.15 -4.39 -6.80
C ALA A 294 5.39 -4.41 -5.46
N ILE A 295 4.07 -4.20 -5.48
CA ILE A 295 3.20 -4.32 -4.30
C ILE A 295 3.17 -5.79 -3.84
N LEU A 296 2.92 -6.74 -4.75
CA LEU A 296 2.91 -8.17 -4.44
C LEU A 296 4.26 -8.67 -3.90
N LEU A 297 5.39 -8.14 -4.42
CA LEU A 297 6.71 -8.40 -3.86
C LEU A 297 6.85 -7.84 -2.43
N ALA A 298 6.36 -6.62 -2.16
CA ALA A 298 6.37 -6.05 -0.82
C ALA A 298 5.54 -6.89 0.16
N THR A 299 4.36 -7.36 -0.28
CA THR A 299 3.47 -8.21 0.53
C THR A 299 4.09 -9.57 0.84
N SER A 300 4.65 -10.25 -0.17
CA SER A 300 5.31 -11.56 0.02
C SER A 300 6.53 -11.47 0.96
N LEU A 301 7.30 -10.39 0.88
CA LEU A 301 8.41 -10.15 1.82
C LEU A 301 7.91 -9.91 3.25
N LEU A 302 6.79 -9.20 3.43
CA LEU A 302 6.19 -8.99 4.74
C LEU A 302 5.66 -10.30 5.36
N GLN A 303 5.06 -11.16 4.54
CA GLN A 303 4.55 -12.49 4.93
C GLN A 303 5.66 -13.45 5.40
N ALA A 304 6.93 -13.17 5.09
CA ALA A 304 8.04 -13.94 5.65
C ALA A 304 8.16 -13.80 7.19
N GLN A 305 7.52 -12.79 7.78
CA GLN A 305 7.49 -12.50 9.23
C GLN A 305 8.88 -12.50 9.90
N ASP A 306 9.91 -12.12 9.14
CA ASP A 306 11.29 -12.14 9.60
C ASP A 306 11.77 -10.74 10.00
N ALA A 307 12.36 -10.60 11.18
CA ALA A 307 12.80 -9.30 11.70
C ALA A 307 13.88 -8.63 10.83
N ALA A 308 14.76 -9.41 10.19
CA ALA A 308 15.78 -8.85 9.31
C ALA A 308 15.15 -8.36 8.00
N VAL A 309 14.26 -9.16 7.38
CA VAL A 309 13.47 -8.72 6.20
C VAL A 309 12.71 -7.44 6.51
N ASN A 310 11.97 -7.40 7.62
CA ASN A 310 11.19 -6.24 8.06
C ASN A 310 12.05 -4.97 8.22
N THR A 311 13.31 -5.12 8.65
CA THR A 311 14.24 -3.99 8.75
C THR A 311 14.57 -3.38 7.39
N TYR A 312 14.77 -4.22 6.35
CA TYR A 312 15.06 -3.76 4.99
C TYR A 312 13.84 -3.18 4.29
N ILE A 313 12.66 -3.80 4.42
CA ILE A 313 11.48 -3.38 3.64
C ILE A 313 10.74 -2.18 4.26
N CYS A 314 10.84 -1.97 5.58
CA CYS A 314 10.10 -0.92 6.30
C CYS A 314 10.86 0.41 6.48
N THR A 315 12.15 0.47 6.13
CA THR A 315 12.94 1.69 6.35
C THR A 315 12.43 2.85 5.49
N GLY A 316 12.22 4.02 6.12
CA GLY A 316 11.83 5.25 5.40
C GLY A 316 12.97 5.86 4.55
N GLY A 317 14.18 5.29 4.66
CA GLY A 317 15.41 5.84 4.11
C GLY A 317 15.93 7.03 4.90
N ASN A 318 17.21 7.35 4.70
CA ASN A 318 17.85 8.53 5.25
C ASN A 318 18.98 8.97 4.31
N LYS A 319 18.82 10.14 3.68
CA LYS A 319 19.80 10.70 2.74
C LYS A 319 21.16 10.96 3.40
N GLU A 320 21.17 11.44 4.65
CA GLU A 320 22.42 11.73 5.39
C GLU A 320 23.20 10.45 5.69
N ARG A 321 22.48 9.36 5.99
CA ARG A 321 23.07 8.05 6.29
C ARG A 321 23.21 7.15 5.06
N LYS A 322 22.87 7.65 3.86
CA LYS A 322 22.83 6.88 2.60
C LYS A 322 21.98 5.60 2.70
N VAL A 323 20.97 5.59 3.57
CA VAL A 323 20.05 4.46 3.71
C VAL A 323 18.93 4.64 2.69
N LYS A 324 18.74 3.67 1.81
CA LYS A 324 17.68 3.68 0.82
C LYS A 324 16.33 3.42 1.50
N PRO A 325 15.21 3.96 0.99
CA PRO A 325 13.89 3.57 1.46
C PRO A 325 13.56 2.14 1.02
N GLY A 326 12.95 1.37 1.92
CA GLY A 326 12.53 -0.01 1.68
C GLY A 326 11.28 -0.10 0.80
N ILE A 327 11.08 -1.26 0.19
CA ILE A 327 10.01 -1.47 -0.80
C ILE A 327 8.61 -1.30 -0.19
N LEU A 328 8.36 -1.77 1.04
CA LEU A 328 7.05 -1.65 1.68
C LEU A 328 6.74 -0.19 2.04
N PHE A 329 7.73 0.55 2.55
CA PHE A 329 7.57 1.99 2.77
C PHE A 329 7.26 2.74 1.47
N LEU A 330 7.96 2.41 0.37
CA LEU A 330 7.69 3.01 -0.93
C LEU A 330 6.33 2.59 -1.50
N ALA A 331 5.87 1.36 -1.25
CA ALA A 331 4.57 0.89 -1.69
C ALA A 331 3.45 1.66 -1.00
N LEU A 332 3.54 1.87 0.32
CA LEU A 332 2.57 2.70 1.05
C LEU A 332 2.64 4.19 0.67
N ARG A 333 3.84 4.69 0.32
CA ARG A 333 4.05 6.10 -0.02
C ARG A 333 3.66 6.44 -1.46
N GLU A 334 4.34 5.83 -2.42
CA GLU A 334 4.17 6.10 -3.85
C GLU A 334 3.13 5.15 -4.46
N GLY A 335 3.22 3.88 -4.07
CA GLY A 335 2.40 2.79 -4.59
C GLY A 335 0.93 2.89 -4.22
N LEU A 336 0.53 3.69 -3.22
CA LEU A 336 -0.87 3.92 -2.82
C LEU A 336 -1.34 5.37 -3.03
N ALA A 337 -0.59 6.17 -3.80
CA ALA A 337 -0.91 7.59 -3.97
C ALA A 337 -2.29 7.81 -4.65
N VAL A 338 -3.28 8.30 -3.90
CA VAL A 338 -4.71 8.42 -4.29
C VAL A 338 -4.99 9.03 -5.66
N SER A 339 -4.23 10.03 -6.10
CA SER A 339 -4.41 10.65 -7.44
C SER A 339 -4.25 9.65 -8.59
N SER A 340 -3.60 8.53 -8.32
CA SER A 340 -3.43 7.44 -9.26
C SER A 340 -4.46 6.34 -9.11
N VAL A 341 -4.84 6.01 -7.88
CA VAL A 341 -5.80 4.95 -7.57
C VAL A 341 -7.18 5.27 -8.14
N VAL A 342 -7.64 6.52 -7.99
CA VAL A 342 -8.94 6.97 -8.52
C VAL A 342 -9.00 6.92 -10.06
N LYS A 343 -7.86 6.89 -10.74
CA LYS A 343 -7.80 6.83 -12.21
C LYS A 343 -7.66 5.39 -12.73
N THR A 344 -7.40 4.43 -11.85
CA THR A 344 -7.14 3.04 -12.23
C THR A 344 -8.32 2.17 -11.84
N ASN A 345 -9.21 1.86 -12.79
CA ASN A 345 -10.14 0.74 -12.68
C ASN A 345 -9.40 -0.58 -12.99
N ASP A 346 -8.31 -0.86 -12.27
CA ASP A 346 -7.51 -2.07 -12.44
C ASP A 346 -7.71 -2.96 -11.22
N GLU A 347 -8.63 -3.92 -11.33
CA GLU A 347 -9.04 -4.81 -10.24
C GLU A 347 -7.82 -5.54 -9.64
N LYS A 348 -6.95 -6.12 -10.47
CA LYS A 348 -5.73 -6.82 -10.03
C LYS A 348 -4.82 -5.94 -9.17
N TYR A 349 -4.70 -4.66 -9.51
CA TYR A 349 -3.96 -3.70 -8.69
C TYR A 349 -4.66 -3.41 -7.36
N MET A 350 -5.99 -3.28 -7.38
CA MET A 350 -6.79 -3.00 -6.18
C MET A 350 -6.71 -4.19 -5.22
N ASP A 351 -6.86 -5.41 -5.70
CA ASP A 351 -6.77 -6.64 -4.91
C ASP A 351 -5.38 -6.77 -4.26
N ALA A 352 -4.32 -6.55 -5.04
CA ALA A 352 -2.96 -6.55 -4.52
C ALA A 352 -2.74 -5.47 -3.44
N ALA A 353 -3.36 -4.31 -3.58
CA ALA A 353 -3.27 -3.23 -2.61
C ALA A 353 -4.10 -3.52 -1.34
N ILE A 354 -5.27 -4.14 -1.48
CA ILE A 354 -6.14 -4.60 -0.38
C ILE A 354 -5.39 -5.65 0.45
N ASP A 355 -4.90 -6.72 -0.19
CA ASP A 355 -4.10 -7.76 0.47
C ASP A 355 -2.87 -7.16 1.17
N MET A 356 -2.14 -6.25 0.52
CA MET A 356 -1.02 -5.57 1.17
C MET A 356 -1.43 -4.83 2.44
N LEU A 357 -2.54 -4.07 2.41
CA LEU A 357 -3.01 -3.33 3.59
C LEU A 357 -3.47 -4.28 4.71
N GLU A 358 -4.12 -5.37 4.36
CA GLU A 358 -4.54 -6.40 5.31
C GLU A 358 -3.32 -7.06 5.98
N LYS A 359 -2.33 -7.52 5.20
CA LYS A 359 -1.11 -8.13 5.76
C LYS A 359 -0.30 -7.12 6.58
N VAL A 360 -0.28 -5.84 6.19
CA VAL A 360 0.32 -4.76 7.00
C VAL A 360 -0.44 -4.58 8.32
N ARG A 361 -1.77 -4.61 8.31
CA ARG A 361 -2.62 -4.54 9.51
C ARG A 361 -2.31 -5.70 10.45
N VAL A 362 -2.36 -6.93 9.95
CA VAL A 362 -2.04 -8.15 10.72
C VAL A 362 -0.61 -8.08 11.27
N SER A 363 0.37 -7.66 10.47
CA SER A 363 1.75 -7.56 10.92
C SER A 363 2.00 -6.44 11.92
N LEU A 364 1.30 -5.31 11.84
CA LEU A 364 1.49 -4.23 12.80
C LEU A 364 0.81 -4.54 14.14
N PHE A 365 -0.30 -5.27 14.10
CA PHE A 365 -1.18 -5.46 15.25
C PHE A 365 -0.94 -6.81 15.94
N SER A 366 -0.29 -7.77 15.28
CA SER A 366 0.18 -9.00 15.91
C SER A 366 1.27 -8.71 16.94
N ARG A 367 1.11 -9.25 18.15
CA ARG A 367 2.09 -9.12 19.26
C ARG A 367 3.46 -9.72 18.91
N ALA A 368 3.54 -10.57 17.88
CA ALA A 368 4.73 -11.35 17.55
C ALA A 368 5.66 -10.71 16.49
N SER A 369 5.18 -9.85 15.57
CA SER A 369 5.88 -9.73 14.27
C SER A 369 6.69 -8.45 14.00
N VAL A 370 6.73 -7.43 14.87
CA VAL A 370 7.69 -6.31 14.70
C VAL A 370 8.20 -5.79 16.04
N THR A 371 9.36 -6.30 16.47
CA THR A 371 10.02 -5.94 17.73
C THR A 371 10.52 -4.49 17.78
N ASN A 372 10.60 -3.76 16.66
CA ASN A 372 11.15 -2.41 16.63
C ASN A 372 10.06 -1.34 16.41
N ALA A 373 9.66 -0.67 17.49
CA ALA A 373 8.71 0.45 17.46
C ALA A 373 9.13 1.58 16.50
N ARG A 374 10.44 1.81 16.33
CA ARG A 374 10.97 2.83 15.42
C ARG A 374 10.74 2.47 13.95
N LEU A 375 10.83 1.20 13.59
CA LEU A 375 10.51 0.74 12.22
C LEU A 375 9.03 0.91 11.93
N ARG A 376 8.15 0.54 12.87
CA ARG A 376 6.70 0.77 12.75
C ARG A 376 6.36 2.25 12.59
N PHE A 377 7.00 3.11 13.40
CA PHE A 377 6.86 4.55 13.26
C PHE A 377 7.29 5.03 11.87
N ASN A 378 8.48 4.66 11.41
CA ASN A 378 9.00 5.09 10.12
C ASN A 378 8.15 4.61 8.94
N LEU A 379 7.64 3.37 9.00
CA LEU A 379 6.81 2.78 7.96
C LEU A 379 5.54 3.62 7.72
N MET A 380 4.93 4.07 8.81
CA MET A 380 3.67 4.78 8.79
C MET A 380 3.84 6.31 8.91
N ALA A 381 5.06 6.84 9.05
CA ALA A 381 5.27 8.27 9.25
C ALA A 381 5.06 9.10 7.98
N ARG A 382 4.55 10.32 8.12
CA ARG A 382 4.39 11.35 7.07
C ARG A 382 3.46 10.95 5.91
N ASP A 383 4.05 10.62 4.77
CA ASP A 383 3.35 10.46 3.49
C ASP A 383 2.50 9.19 3.45
N PRO A 384 2.99 8.00 3.87
CA PRO A 384 2.14 6.82 4.10
C PRO A 384 0.86 7.11 4.88
N LEU A 385 0.94 7.73 6.06
CA LEU A 385 -0.26 8.07 6.84
C LEU A 385 -1.17 9.04 6.08
N GLN A 386 -0.60 10.00 5.35
CA GLN A 386 -1.36 10.93 4.51
C GLN A 386 -2.14 10.21 3.41
N HIS A 387 -1.52 9.23 2.77
CA HIS A 387 -2.15 8.43 1.72
C HIS A 387 -3.23 7.53 2.30
N LEU A 388 -2.99 6.88 3.45
CA LEU A 388 -4.00 6.12 4.18
C LEU A 388 -5.21 6.98 4.56
N CYS A 389 -4.99 8.18 5.10
CA CYS A 389 -6.08 9.12 5.41
C CYS A 389 -6.90 9.50 4.18
N ARG A 390 -6.29 9.58 2.99
CA ARG A 390 -7.02 9.90 1.76
C ARG A 390 -7.77 8.68 1.24
N LEU A 391 -7.14 7.50 1.25
CA LEU A 391 -7.77 6.24 0.85
C LEU A 391 -8.98 5.92 1.74
N SER A 392 -8.89 6.11 3.05
CA SER A 392 -9.98 5.83 3.99
C SER A 392 -11.25 6.68 3.75
N LEU A 393 -11.15 7.77 2.99
CA LEU A 393 -12.29 8.62 2.59
C LEU A 393 -13.06 8.06 1.40
N HIS A 394 -12.49 7.07 0.71
CA HIS A 394 -13.20 6.34 -0.35
C HIS A 394 -14.17 5.31 0.22
N ALA A 395 -13.89 4.74 1.40
CA ALA A 395 -14.82 3.83 2.05
C ALA A 395 -16.20 4.47 2.31
N PRO A 396 -17.26 3.66 2.30
CA PRO A 396 -18.63 4.12 2.53
C PRO A 396 -18.76 4.78 3.90
N PRO A 397 -19.67 5.75 4.07
CA PRO A 397 -19.95 6.32 5.38
C PRO A 397 -20.39 5.23 6.36
N LEU A 398 -19.87 5.29 7.59
CA LEU A 398 -20.29 4.38 8.65
C LEU A 398 -21.79 4.56 8.94
N ALA A 399 -22.58 3.51 8.70
CA ALA A 399 -24.00 3.47 8.99
C ALA A 399 -24.25 3.43 10.51
N LYS A 400 -25.49 3.69 10.95
CA LYS A 400 -25.85 3.64 12.38
C LYS A 400 -25.63 2.24 13.00
N ASN A 401 -25.65 1.19 12.17
CA ASN A 401 -25.45 -0.21 12.57
C ASN A 401 -23.97 -0.66 12.44
N SER A 402 -23.15 0.14 11.74
CA SER A 402 -21.72 -0.10 11.51
C SER A 402 -20.91 1.00 12.21
N SER A 403 -20.77 0.88 13.52
CA SER A 403 -20.07 1.82 14.38
C SER A 403 -18.55 1.78 14.16
N PHE A 404 -17.85 2.86 14.52
CA PHE A 404 -16.38 2.87 14.51
C PHE A 404 -15.76 1.78 15.41
N VAL A 405 -16.50 1.26 16.40
CA VAL A 405 -16.05 0.18 17.27
C VAL A 405 -15.95 -1.13 16.48
N GLN A 406 -16.91 -1.42 15.60
CA GLN A 406 -16.84 -2.60 14.72
C GLN A 406 -15.65 -2.50 13.75
N VAL A 407 -15.33 -1.30 13.25
CA VAL A 407 -14.13 -1.09 12.44
C VAL A 407 -12.85 -1.37 13.23
N LEU A 408 -12.79 -0.95 14.50
CA LEU A 408 -11.63 -1.23 15.37
C LEU A 408 -11.46 -2.73 15.64
N ASP A 409 -12.58 -3.46 15.72
CA ASP A 409 -12.60 -4.91 15.88
C ASP A 409 -12.46 -5.68 14.55
N ALA A 410 -12.39 -5.00 13.41
CA ALA A 410 -12.46 -5.56 12.06
C ALA A 410 -13.69 -6.48 11.85
N LYS A 411 -14.84 -6.06 12.40
CA LYS A 411 -16.15 -6.72 12.30
C LYS A 411 -17.20 -5.84 11.60
N ASP A 412 -16.78 -4.79 10.91
CA ASP A 412 -17.66 -4.07 10.02
C ASP A 412 -18.04 -5.00 8.87
N ASN A 413 -19.31 -5.43 8.85
CA ASN A 413 -19.86 -6.51 8.01
C ASN A 413 -19.46 -6.39 6.54
N GLU A 414 -19.16 -7.54 5.94
CA GLU A 414 -18.91 -7.77 4.50
C GLU A 414 -20.21 -8.02 3.71
N ASP A 415 -21.37 -8.03 4.39
CA ASP A 415 -22.65 -8.46 3.81
C ASP A 415 -23.28 -7.42 2.86
N ASP A 416 -22.79 -6.18 2.86
CA ASP A 416 -23.21 -5.17 1.89
C ASP A 416 -22.30 -5.29 0.66
N GLU A 417 -22.82 -5.76 -0.48
CA GLU A 417 -22.09 -5.76 -1.76
C GLU A 417 -21.56 -4.34 -2.04
N LEU A 418 -20.26 -4.14 -1.86
CA LEU A 418 -19.61 -2.86 -2.08
C LEU A 418 -19.62 -2.55 -3.58
N GLU A 419 -19.94 -1.30 -3.94
CA GLU A 419 -20.20 -0.94 -5.34
C GLU A 419 -18.91 -0.90 -6.18
N SER A 420 -17.73 -0.85 -5.54
CA SER A 420 -16.44 -0.84 -6.25
C SER A 420 -15.25 -1.30 -5.40
N SER A 421 -14.24 -1.90 -6.04
CA SER A 421 -12.95 -2.27 -5.40
C SER A 421 -12.20 -1.09 -4.75
N LEU A 422 -12.55 0.15 -5.12
CA LEU A 422 -12.03 1.37 -4.48
C LEU A 422 -12.63 1.62 -3.11
N GLU A 423 -13.88 1.21 -2.90
CA GLU A 423 -14.51 1.23 -1.59
C GLU A 423 -13.87 0.19 -0.67
N ASP A 424 -13.63 -1.04 -1.15
CA ASP A 424 -12.92 -2.11 -0.42
C ASP A 424 -11.53 -1.65 0.03
N LEU A 425 -10.75 -1.10 -0.89
CA LEU A 425 -9.44 -0.54 -0.56
C LEU A 425 -9.55 0.60 0.47
N GLY A 426 -10.61 1.40 0.38
CA GLY A 426 -10.92 2.42 1.37
C GLY A 426 -11.26 1.83 2.74
N VAL A 427 -11.94 0.68 2.78
CA VAL A 427 -12.35 -0.01 4.01
C VAL A 427 -11.12 -0.57 4.70
N GLU A 428 -10.25 -1.26 3.97
CA GLU A 428 -8.97 -1.75 4.52
C GLU A 428 -8.05 -0.61 4.97
N ALA A 429 -7.97 0.49 4.21
CA ALA A 429 -7.24 1.68 4.64
C ALA A 429 -7.81 2.26 5.95
N ARG A 430 -9.13 2.21 6.14
CA ARG A 430 -9.81 2.65 7.37
C ARG A 430 -9.53 1.71 8.54
N ARG A 431 -9.64 0.39 8.33
CA ARG A 431 -9.35 -0.67 9.32
C ARG A 431 -7.89 -0.61 9.80
N LEU A 432 -6.96 -0.23 8.93
CA LEU A 432 -5.57 0.04 9.31
C LEU A 432 -5.42 1.39 10.04
N LEU A 433 -6.05 2.46 9.55
CA LEU A 433 -5.86 3.82 10.06
C LEU A 433 -6.45 4.01 11.47
N PHE A 434 -7.64 3.48 11.75
CA PHE A 434 -8.36 3.79 12.99
C PHE A 434 -7.59 3.35 14.25
N PRO A 435 -7.07 2.10 14.33
CA PRO A 435 -6.24 1.68 15.46
C PRO A 435 -4.96 2.52 15.57
N LEU A 436 -4.34 2.90 14.44
CA LEU A 436 -3.15 3.76 14.45
C LEU A 436 -3.40 5.14 15.08
N LEU A 437 -4.62 5.66 15.02
CA LEU A 437 -4.98 6.97 15.60
C LEU A 437 -5.49 6.88 17.05
N SER A 438 -5.96 5.71 17.50
CA SER A 438 -6.73 5.59 18.75
C SER A 438 -6.16 4.64 19.80
N ASP A 439 -5.47 3.57 19.39
CA ASP A 439 -4.98 2.55 20.32
C ASP A 439 -3.51 2.77 20.67
N SER A 440 -3.22 3.11 21.93
CA SER A 440 -1.86 3.35 22.42
C SER A 440 -0.94 2.12 22.47
N VAL A 441 -1.52 0.91 22.51
CA VAL A 441 -0.79 -0.36 22.50
C VAL A 441 -0.32 -0.69 21.09
N VAL A 442 -1.19 -0.44 20.12
CA VAL A 442 -0.99 -0.81 18.72
C VAL A 442 -0.26 0.30 17.95
N SER A 443 -0.64 1.56 18.18
CA SER A 443 -0.10 2.70 17.46
C SER A 443 1.36 2.97 17.81
N PRO A 444 2.27 3.03 16.82
CA PRO A 444 3.65 3.44 17.07
C PRO A 444 3.79 4.93 17.38
N PHE A 445 2.74 5.74 17.16
CA PHE A 445 2.77 7.20 17.26
C PHE A 445 2.39 7.73 18.64
N LEU A 446 1.40 7.11 19.28
CA LEU A 446 0.83 7.57 20.55
C LEU A 446 1.84 7.53 21.72
N PRO A 447 2.71 6.51 21.88
CA PRO A 447 3.67 6.47 22.97
C PRO A 447 4.97 7.26 22.71
N ASN A 448 5.35 7.51 21.45
CA ASN A 448 6.72 7.89 21.07
C ASN A 448 6.81 9.15 20.19
N PHE A 449 6.14 10.26 20.49
CA PHE A 449 6.35 11.57 19.83
C PHE A 449 5.60 11.85 18.50
N GLY A 450 4.49 11.17 18.19
CA GLY A 450 3.72 11.38 16.94
C GLY A 450 2.41 12.17 17.06
N ALA A 451 2.15 12.84 18.19
CA ALA A 451 0.87 13.51 18.45
C ALA A 451 0.53 14.59 17.41
N ASP A 452 1.55 15.30 16.91
CA ASP A 452 1.41 16.31 15.85
C ASP A 452 0.95 15.68 14.53
N GLN A 453 1.52 14.51 14.19
CA GLN A 453 1.20 13.78 12.98
C GLN A 453 -0.22 13.19 13.04
N ILE A 454 -0.60 12.63 14.20
CA ILE A 454 -1.96 12.16 14.46
C ILE A 454 -2.95 13.31 14.36
N ALA A 455 -2.66 14.45 15.00
CA ALA A 455 -3.50 15.64 14.93
C ALA A 455 -3.69 16.12 13.48
N ARG A 456 -2.63 16.16 12.66
CA ARG A 456 -2.72 16.48 11.22
C ARG A 456 -3.62 15.50 10.47
N SER A 457 -3.51 14.20 10.76
CA SER A 457 -4.36 13.17 10.15
C SER A 457 -5.82 13.32 10.55
N MET A 458 -6.11 13.55 11.83
CA MET A 458 -7.45 13.83 12.34
C MET A 458 -8.06 15.08 11.70
N ILE A 459 -7.27 16.16 11.55
CA ILE A 459 -7.71 17.39 10.89
C ILE A 459 -8.06 17.11 9.41
N ARG A 460 -7.25 16.33 8.70
CA ARG A 460 -7.54 15.96 7.30
C ARG A 460 -8.83 15.14 7.17
N LEU A 461 -9.04 14.17 8.06
CA LEU A 461 -10.28 13.39 8.09
C LEU A 461 -11.49 14.30 8.34
N LEU A 462 -11.36 15.27 9.25
CA LEU A 462 -12.39 16.27 9.55
C LEU A 462 -12.63 17.27 8.40
N GLU A 463 -11.60 17.58 7.61
CA GLU A 463 -11.69 18.45 6.42
C GLU A 463 -12.36 17.78 5.22
N SER A 464 -12.49 16.46 5.26
CA SER A 464 -13.20 15.74 4.21
C SER A 464 -14.68 16.15 4.17
N GLN A 465 -15.23 16.33 2.96
CA GLN A 465 -16.65 16.62 2.78
C GLN A 465 -17.55 15.49 3.30
N LYS A 466 -17.00 14.28 3.42
CA LYS A 466 -17.66 13.07 3.93
C LYS A 466 -17.53 12.89 5.46
N ALA A 467 -17.10 13.92 6.22
CA ALA A 467 -16.96 13.84 7.67
C ALA A 467 -18.32 13.74 8.39
N GLY A 468 -18.90 12.54 8.35
CA GLY A 468 -20.16 12.17 8.99
C GLY A 468 -20.08 12.13 10.52
N VAL A 469 -21.22 11.86 11.14
CA VAL A 469 -21.37 11.86 12.61
C VAL A 469 -20.47 10.81 13.26
N GLU A 470 -20.41 9.60 12.71
CA GLU A 470 -19.57 8.51 13.24
C GLU A 470 -18.07 8.83 13.16
N LEU A 471 -17.61 9.47 12.08
CA LEU A 471 -16.21 9.90 12.01
C LEU A 471 -15.89 10.92 13.11
N ARG A 472 -16.80 11.86 13.40
CA ARG A 472 -16.61 12.81 14.51
C ARG A 472 -16.62 12.13 15.88
N ARG A 473 -17.47 11.12 16.07
CA ARG A 473 -17.49 10.29 17.30
C ARG A 473 -16.18 9.53 17.45
N PHE A 474 -15.64 8.96 16.37
CA PHE A 474 -14.33 8.32 16.36
C PHE A 474 -13.19 9.30 16.69
N LEU A 475 -13.19 10.50 16.09
CA LEU A 475 -12.17 11.51 16.40
C LEU A 475 -12.25 11.96 17.87
N LEU A 476 -13.46 12.11 18.42
CA LEU A 476 -13.67 12.36 19.85
C LEU A 476 -13.12 11.21 20.69
N TYR A 477 -13.40 9.95 20.31
CA TYR A 477 -12.86 8.76 20.96
C TYR A 477 -11.32 8.77 20.97
N CYS A 478 -10.66 9.12 19.87
CA CYS A 478 -9.20 9.25 19.81
C CYS A 478 -8.67 10.22 20.88
N THR A 479 -9.32 11.38 21.06
CA THR A 479 -8.91 12.35 22.09
C THR A 479 -9.14 11.87 23.51
N LYS A 480 -10.11 10.97 23.74
CA LYS A 480 -10.32 10.34 25.06
C LYS A 480 -9.25 9.31 25.37
N GLN A 481 -8.84 8.52 24.36
CA GLN A 481 -7.76 7.54 24.51
C GLN A 481 -6.40 8.21 24.68
N ASN A 482 -6.14 9.32 23.98
CA ASN A 482 -4.94 10.12 24.16
C ASN A 482 -5.26 11.61 24.34
N PRO A 483 -5.40 12.08 25.59
CA PRO A 483 -5.73 13.46 25.94
C PRO A 483 -4.73 14.50 25.43
N THR A 484 -3.47 14.13 25.21
CA THR A 484 -2.44 15.06 24.69
C THR A 484 -2.77 15.57 23.28
N LEU A 485 -3.58 14.81 22.53
CA LEU A 485 -4.04 15.20 21.20
C LEU A 485 -4.88 16.47 21.20
N ILE A 486 -5.58 16.79 22.31
CA ILE A 486 -6.37 18.03 22.39
C ILE A 486 -5.47 19.25 22.18
N THR A 487 -4.31 19.28 22.84
CA THR A 487 -3.37 20.39 22.68
C THR A 487 -2.90 20.51 21.24
N GLU A 488 -2.45 19.41 20.63
CA GLU A 488 -1.95 19.44 19.25
C GLU A 488 -3.05 19.77 18.24
N LEU A 489 -4.27 19.28 18.46
CA LEU A 489 -5.42 19.65 17.65
C LEU A 489 -5.69 21.15 17.77
N PHE A 490 -5.78 21.71 18.98
CA PHE A 490 -6.10 23.12 19.20
C PHE A 490 -5.01 24.08 18.73
N THR A 491 -3.75 23.66 18.69
CA THR A 491 -2.68 24.45 18.07
C THR A 491 -2.76 24.44 16.55
N MET A 492 -3.19 23.32 15.95
CA MET A 492 -3.19 23.15 14.49
C MET A 492 -4.49 23.53 13.80
N LEU A 493 -5.63 23.34 14.46
CA LEU A 493 -6.97 23.47 13.88
C LEU A 493 -7.21 24.90 13.38
N ALA A 494 -7.34 25.03 12.07
CA ALA A 494 -7.79 26.26 11.45
C ALA A 494 -9.32 26.29 11.36
N MET A 495 -9.89 27.48 11.47
CA MET A 495 -11.31 27.70 11.22
C MET A 495 -11.53 28.12 9.76
N PRO A 496 -12.52 27.53 9.06
CA PRO A 496 -12.96 28.02 7.76
C PRO A 496 -13.43 29.47 7.83
N ASP A 497 -13.44 30.17 6.69
CA ASP A 497 -14.08 31.49 6.59
C ASP A 497 -15.58 31.35 6.92
N ALA A 498 -16.10 32.26 7.76
CA ALA A 498 -17.51 32.30 8.13
C ALA A 498 -18.45 32.49 6.92
N LYS A 499 -17.94 33.01 5.80
CA LYS A 499 -18.65 33.02 4.51
C LYS A 499 -18.97 31.62 4.00
N ASN A 500 -18.11 30.63 4.26
CA ASN A 500 -18.42 29.22 4.03
C ASN A 500 -19.15 28.65 5.25
N SER A 501 -20.41 29.03 5.39
CA SER A 501 -21.20 28.76 6.58
C SER A 501 -21.31 27.28 6.94
N PHE A 502 -21.40 26.37 5.96
CA PHE A 502 -21.49 24.93 6.22
C PHE A 502 -20.20 24.38 6.82
N ALA A 503 -19.05 24.65 6.18
CA ALA A 503 -17.75 24.19 6.68
C ALA A 503 -17.46 24.80 8.06
N PHE A 504 -17.79 26.08 8.24
CA PHE A 504 -17.66 26.79 9.51
C PHE A 504 -18.48 26.13 10.62
N VAL A 505 -19.79 25.97 10.41
CA VAL A 505 -20.72 25.39 11.40
C VAL A 505 -20.32 23.97 11.73
N SER A 506 -19.95 23.18 10.72
CA SER A 506 -19.44 21.81 10.88
C SER A 506 -18.21 21.76 11.80
N ARG A 507 -17.22 22.64 11.56
CA ARG A 507 -16.00 22.73 12.37
C ARG A 507 -16.27 23.25 13.79
N ALA A 508 -17.06 24.31 13.92
CA ALA A 508 -17.41 24.90 15.22
C ALA A 508 -18.19 23.92 16.09
N SER A 509 -19.13 23.19 15.49
CA SER A 509 -19.89 22.14 16.16
C SER A 509 -18.98 21.01 16.66
N PHE A 510 -18.01 20.57 15.84
CA PHE A 510 -17.03 19.57 16.27
C PHE A 510 -16.12 20.07 17.41
N ILE A 511 -15.65 21.32 17.36
CA ILE A 511 -14.86 21.91 18.47
C ILE A 511 -15.69 21.96 19.75
N THR A 512 -16.95 22.40 19.65
CA THR A 512 -17.88 22.45 20.78
C THR A 512 -18.08 21.05 21.37
N LEU A 513 -18.20 20.03 20.51
CA LEU A 513 -18.29 18.63 20.92
C LEU A 513 -17.01 18.16 21.64
N LEU A 514 -15.83 18.48 21.11
CA LEU A 514 -14.54 18.15 21.75
C LEU A 514 -14.40 18.81 23.13
N LEU A 515 -14.78 20.09 23.25
CA LEU A 515 -14.65 20.82 24.50
C LEU A 515 -15.62 20.34 25.58
N SER A 516 -16.84 19.96 25.17
CA SER A 516 -17.92 19.54 26.08
C SER A 516 -17.86 18.06 26.46
N GLN A 517 -17.50 17.17 25.53
CA GLN A 517 -17.53 15.72 25.73
C GLN A 517 -16.15 15.07 25.70
N GLY A 518 -15.10 15.80 25.34
CA GLY A 518 -13.72 15.31 25.33
C GLY A 518 -13.10 15.22 26.73
N PRO A 519 -11.81 14.89 26.83
CA PRO A 519 -11.11 14.84 28.12
C PRO A 519 -11.14 16.21 28.81
N SER A 520 -11.17 16.22 30.14
CA SER A 520 -11.12 17.47 30.90
C SER A 520 -9.75 18.15 30.76
N ALA A 521 -9.69 19.46 30.98
CA ALA A 521 -8.45 20.21 30.86
C ALA A 521 -7.36 19.69 31.81
N ARG A 522 -7.76 19.24 33.00
CA ARG A 522 -6.88 18.58 33.96
C ARG A 522 -6.22 17.32 33.41
N ILE A 523 -6.98 16.42 32.78
CA ILE A 523 -6.42 15.17 32.23
C ILE A 523 -5.42 15.48 31.10
N CYS A 524 -5.72 16.49 30.27
CA CYS A 524 -4.80 16.94 29.23
C CYS A 524 -3.51 17.55 29.79
N LEU A 525 -3.57 18.25 30.94
CA LEU A 525 -2.40 18.84 31.59
C LEU A 525 -1.54 17.78 32.30
N SER A 526 -2.17 16.86 33.04
CA SER A 526 -1.46 15.82 33.79
C SER A 526 -0.60 14.91 32.91
N SER A 527 -0.94 14.78 31.63
CA SER A 527 -0.18 14.00 30.65
C SER A 527 1.05 14.71 30.08
N LYS A 528 1.19 16.04 30.23
CA LYS A 528 2.31 16.83 29.69
C LYS A 528 3.37 17.23 30.72
N ILE A 529 3.03 17.24 32.00
CA ILE A 529 3.84 17.92 33.02
C ILE A 529 4.67 16.91 33.80
N GLY A 530 5.90 16.67 33.32
CA GLY A 530 6.93 15.87 34.01
C GLY A 530 7.54 16.62 35.20
N GLY A 531 6.73 16.98 36.20
CA GLY A 531 7.19 17.59 37.46
C GLY A 531 7.64 19.06 37.39
N ARG A 532 7.67 19.69 36.20
CA ARG A 532 7.96 21.13 36.06
C ARG A 532 6.77 22.01 36.47
N PRO A 533 6.98 23.26 36.94
CA PRO A 533 5.88 24.18 37.21
C PRO A 533 5.07 24.46 35.95
N ILE A 534 3.75 24.52 36.10
CA ILE A 534 2.80 24.80 35.01
C ILE A 534 2.85 26.30 34.69
N LEU A 535 3.05 26.65 33.42
CA LEU A 535 2.92 28.03 32.95
C LEU A 535 1.55 28.27 32.32
N VAL A 536 1.12 29.54 32.26
CA VAL A 536 -0.16 29.92 31.63
C VAL A 536 -0.20 29.44 30.17
N ASP A 537 0.92 29.57 29.45
CA ASP A 537 1.05 29.13 28.06
C ASP A 537 0.90 27.61 27.86
N ASP A 538 1.15 26.81 28.91
CA ASP A 538 0.88 25.36 28.86
C ASP A 538 -0.62 25.06 28.97
N VAL A 539 -1.40 25.97 29.59
CA VAL A 539 -2.84 25.80 29.87
C VAL A 539 -3.71 26.27 28.72
N LEU A 540 -3.38 27.40 28.06
CA LEU A 540 -4.22 27.97 27.01
C LEU A 540 -4.57 26.96 25.88
N PRO A 541 -3.60 26.17 25.35
CA PRO A 541 -3.87 25.22 24.28
C PRO A 541 -4.77 24.04 24.68
N VAL A 542 -5.05 23.87 25.96
CA VAL A 542 -5.96 22.85 26.49
C VAL A 542 -7.39 23.41 26.69
N LEU A 543 -7.49 24.72 26.85
CA LEU A 543 -8.76 25.42 27.05
C LEU A 543 -9.45 25.74 25.74
N PHE A 544 -8.72 26.17 24.70
CA PHE A 544 -9.33 26.60 23.45
C PHE A 544 -8.39 26.50 22.23
N PRO A 545 -8.94 26.54 21.00
CA PRO A 545 -8.14 26.57 19.77
C PRO A 545 -7.33 27.86 19.64
N MET A 546 -6.00 27.73 19.56
CA MET A 546 -5.08 28.88 19.62
C MET A 546 -5.09 29.77 18.37
N LYS A 547 -5.51 29.22 17.23
CA LYS A 547 -5.63 29.98 15.97
C LYS A 547 -6.89 30.83 15.90
N LEU A 548 -7.84 30.59 16.79
CA LEU A 548 -9.00 31.45 16.96
C LEU A 548 -8.60 32.68 17.77
N LYS A 549 -8.85 33.88 17.25
CA LYS A 549 -8.58 35.15 17.94
C LYS A 549 -9.90 35.91 18.17
N GLY A 550 -9.96 36.80 19.16
CA GLY A 550 -11.15 37.60 19.45
C GLY A 550 -11.71 38.35 18.24
N GLN A 551 -10.84 38.89 17.37
CA GLN A 551 -11.25 39.54 16.12
C GLN A 551 -11.97 38.60 15.14
N PHE A 552 -11.59 37.32 15.10
CA PHE A 552 -12.25 36.33 14.25
C PHE A 552 -13.67 36.06 14.75
N PHE A 553 -13.84 35.88 16.05
CA PHE A 553 -15.15 35.73 16.64
C PHE A 553 -16.02 36.97 16.47
N ALA A 554 -15.46 38.17 16.65
CA ALA A 554 -16.18 39.42 16.40
C ALA A 554 -16.75 39.48 14.98
N LYS A 555 -15.96 39.09 13.97
CA LYS A 555 -16.42 39.01 12.57
C LYS A 555 -17.48 37.93 12.38
N SER A 556 -17.28 36.74 12.94
CA SER A 556 -18.22 35.61 12.83
C SER A 556 -19.55 35.85 13.57
N LEU A 557 -19.52 36.58 14.69
CA LEU A 557 -20.70 36.97 15.47
C LEU A 557 -21.50 38.10 14.81
N ASN A 558 -20.85 38.92 13.98
CA ASN A 558 -21.51 39.92 13.14
C ASN A 558 -21.92 39.37 11.76
N ASN A 559 -21.72 38.07 11.50
CA ASN A 559 -22.13 37.44 10.25
C ASN A 559 -23.66 37.40 10.12
N GLY A 560 -24.19 37.66 8.93
CA GLY A 560 -25.64 37.58 8.66
C GLY A 560 -26.24 36.20 8.93
N ASN A 561 -25.46 35.12 8.84
CA ASN A 561 -25.94 33.76 9.07
C ASN A 561 -26.15 33.46 10.57
N HIS A 562 -27.38 33.15 10.96
CA HIS A 562 -27.75 32.83 12.35
C HIS A 562 -27.09 31.55 12.89
N LEU A 563 -26.84 30.54 12.05
CA LEU A 563 -26.21 29.28 12.49
C LEU A 563 -24.74 29.48 12.86
N VAL A 564 -24.02 30.28 12.06
CA VAL A 564 -22.63 30.66 12.34
C VAL A 564 -22.55 31.37 13.70
N ARG A 565 -23.44 32.35 13.93
CA ARG A 565 -23.51 33.08 15.20
C ARG A 565 -23.83 32.15 16.38
N LEU A 566 -24.81 31.27 16.23
CA LEU A 566 -25.22 30.32 17.27
C LEU A 566 -24.08 29.35 17.65
N GLU A 567 -23.36 28.80 16.68
CA GLU A 567 -22.26 27.87 16.97
C GLU A 567 -21.04 28.59 17.60
N CYS A 568 -20.71 29.81 17.17
CA CYS A 568 -19.73 30.64 17.87
C CYS A 568 -20.11 30.84 19.35
N PHE A 569 -21.39 31.09 19.59
CA PHE A 569 -21.91 31.37 20.91
C PHE A 569 -21.84 30.13 21.83
N LYS A 570 -22.27 28.97 21.33
CA LYS A 570 -22.13 27.70 22.05
C LYS A 570 -20.66 27.42 22.41
N MET A 571 -19.76 27.62 21.45
CA MET A 571 -18.32 27.43 21.66
C MET A 571 -17.79 28.34 22.77
N ILE A 572 -18.17 29.63 22.80
CA ILE A 572 -17.78 30.55 23.87
C ILE A 572 -18.27 30.05 25.24
N ILE A 573 -19.56 29.68 25.37
CA ILE A 573 -20.10 29.16 26.64
C ILE A 573 -19.30 27.95 27.11
N VAL A 574 -19.07 26.97 26.23
CA VAL A 574 -18.38 25.73 26.62
C VAL A 574 -16.94 26.03 27.05
N ILE A 575 -16.26 26.99 26.43
CA ILE A 575 -14.91 27.40 26.84
C ILE A 575 -14.91 28.07 28.20
N LEU A 576 -15.87 28.97 28.47
CA LEU A 576 -16.00 29.61 29.78
C LEU A 576 -16.26 28.56 30.88
N ASN A 577 -17.10 27.57 30.61
CA ASN A 577 -17.37 26.46 31.53
C ASN A 577 -16.11 25.62 31.79
N ARG A 578 -15.36 25.34 30.72
CA ARG A 578 -14.11 24.59 30.80
C ARG A 578 -13.04 25.35 31.58
N PHE A 579 -12.97 26.68 31.41
CA PHE A 579 -12.09 27.56 32.18
C PHE A 579 -12.48 27.58 33.66
N GLN A 580 -13.76 27.77 33.98
CA GLN A 580 -14.24 27.80 35.37
C GLN A 580 -13.92 26.48 36.08
N SER A 581 -14.24 25.33 35.46
CA SER A 581 -13.92 24.02 36.00
C SER A 581 -12.42 23.85 36.23
N LEU A 582 -11.58 24.26 35.28
CA LEU A 582 -10.13 24.18 35.44
C LEU A 582 -9.60 25.10 36.54
N ARG A 583 -10.17 26.30 36.72
CA ARG A 583 -9.80 27.24 37.79
C ARG A 583 -10.10 26.63 39.17
N GLU A 584 -11.28 26.05 39.35
CA GLU A 584 -11.69 25.39 40.60
C GLU A 584 -10.76 24.20 40.92
N GLU A 585 -10.45 23.36 39.92
CA GLU A 585 -9.50 22.26 40.04
C GLU A 585 -8.05 22.74 40.26
N GLY A 586 -7.65 23.82 39.60
CA GLY A 586 -6.36 24.49 39.73
C GLY A 586 -6.08 24.99 41.13
N THR A 587 -7.09 25.60 41.75
CA THR A 587 -7.00 26.14 43.10
C THR A 587 -6.96 25.03 44.14
N THR A 588 -7.78 23.99 43.97
CA THR A 588 -7.91 22.89 44.93
C THR A 588 -6.77 21.87 44.84
N MET A 589 -6.40 21.44 43.64
CA MET A 589 -5.45 20.34 43.42
C MET A 589 -4.03 20.83 43.13
N TYR A 590 -3.89 21.81 42.24
CA TYR A 590 -2.58 22.30 41.82
C TYR A 590 -2.05 23.46 42.68
N LYS A 591 -2.87 23.93 43.63
CA LYS A 591 -2.57 25.06 44.53
C LYS A 591 -2.07 26.29 43.75
N TRP A 592 -2.71 26.59 42.62
CA TRP A 592 -2.37 27.77 41.82
C TRP A 592 -2.51 29.03 42.67
N ASP A 593 -1.49 29.88 42.64
CA ASP A 593 -1.53 31.15 43.36
C ASP A 593 -2.47 32.14 42.66
N LYS A 594 -2.90 33.16 43.40
CA LYS A 594 -3.82 34.19 42.86
C LYS A 594 -3.23 34.88 41.62
N ARG A 595 -1.91 35.05 41.56
CA ARG A 595 -1.20 35.68 40.43
C ARG A 595 -1.26 34.83 39.16
N PHE A 596 -1.19 33.50 39.27
CA PHE A 596 -1.34 32.59 38.15
C PHE A 596 -2.78 32.60 37.64
N ILE A 597 -3.76 32.52 38.55
CA ILE A 597 -5.19 32.57 38.18
C ILE A 597 -5.52 33.89 37.49
N GLU A 598 -5.01 35.02 37.99
CA GLU A 598 -5.22 36.34 37.38
C GLU A 598 -4.66 36.40 35.96
N ARG A 599 -3.40 35.97 35.76
CA ARG A 599 -2.80 35.95 34.42
C ARG A 599 -3.52 35.00 33.46
N LEU A 600 -3.98 33.85 33.94
CA LEU A 600 -4.76 32.91 33.13
C LEU A 600 -6.12 33.51 32.75
N ARG A 601 -6.75 34.24 33.67
CA ARG A 601 -7.99 34.97 33.45
C ARG A 601 -7.80 36.05 32.38
N GLU A 602 -6.80 36.92 32.55
CA GLU A 602 -6.44 37.95 31.58
C GLU A 602 -6.21 37.36 30.19
N ALA A 603 -5.41 36.30 30.08
CA ALA A 603 -5.14 35.63 28.82
C ALA A 603 -6.42 35.03 28.18
N THR A 604 -7.32 34.46 29.00
CA THR A 604 -8.60 33.91 28.54
C THR A 604 -9.54 35.03 28.04
N PHE A 605 -9.59 36.18 28.73
CA PHE A 605 -10.37 37.33 28.28
C PHE A 605 -9.81 37.98 27.01
N GLN A 606 -8.49 38.04 26.86
CA GLN A 606 -7.85 38.52 25.63
C GLN A 606 -8.19 37.64 24.41
N TRP A 607 -8.49 36.37 24.63
CA TRP A 607 -8.92 35.46 23.57
C TRP A 607 -10.38 35.70 23.14
N LEU A 608 -11.25 36.14 24.06
CA LEU A 608 -12.67 36.41 23.80
C LEU A 608 -12.88 37.66 22.92
N PRO A 609 -14.05 37.79 22.25
CA PRO A 609 -14.48 39.05 21.67
C PRO A 609 -14.61 40.14 22.72
N ASP A 610 -14.58 41.39 22.26
CA ASP A 610 -14.92 42.54 23.10
C ASP A 610 -16.25 42.30 23.83
N LEU A 611 -16.27 42.57 25.14
CA LEU A 611 -17.43 42.39 26.01
C LEU A 611 -18.65 43.14 25.46
N GLN A 612 -18.46 44.29 24.82
CA GLN A 612 -19.56 45.03 24.18
C GLN A 612 -20.26 44.21 23.10
N ILE A 613 -19.49 43.46 22.30
CA ILE A 613 -20.05 42.57 21.26
C ILE A 613 -20.83 41.44 21.93
N LEU A 614 -20.26 40.81 22.96
CA LEU A 614 -20.92 39.73 23.72
C LEU A 614 -22.24 40.18 24.37
N LEU A 615 -22.25 41.35 25.00
CA LEU A 615 -23.44 41.92 25.62
C LEU A 615 -24.49 42.35 24.59
N SER A 616 -24.06 42.86 23.42
CA SER A 616 -24.98 43.24 22.33
C SER A 616 -25.71 42.04 21.72
N LEU A 617 -25.16 40.82 21.88
CA LEU A 617 -25.76 39.60 21.35
C LEU A 617 -26.91 39.09 22.22
N ARG A 618 -26.89 39.37 23.52
CA ARG A 618 -27.97 39.01 24.47
C ARG A 618 -29.31 39.57 24.00
N SER A 619 -29.36 40.87 23.68
CA SER A 619 -30.58 41.54 23.22
C SER A 619 -31.07 41.03 21.86
N ARG A 620 -30.19 40.44 21.04
CA ARG A 620 -30.49 39.97 19.68
C ARG A 620 -30.91 38.50 19.60
N PHE A 621 -30.50 37.65 20.55
CA PHE A 621 -30.68 36.19 20.47
C PHE A 621 -31.62 35.59 21.53
N ASP A 622 -31.85 36.26 22.67
CA ASP A 622 -32.77 35.76 23.69
C ASP A 622 -34.24 35.69 23.19
N GLY A 623 -34.59 36.46 22.15
CA GLY A 623 -35.90 36.37 21.49
C GLY A 623 -36.06 35.26 20.45
N ILE A 624 -34.96 34.60 20.01
CA ILE A 624 -34.96 33.69 18.85
C ILE A 624 -34.53 32.26 19.22
N SER A 625 -33.72 32.07 20.28
CA SER A 625 -33.22 30.73 20.65
C SER A 625 -34.04 30.08 21.77
N SER A 626 -34.47 28.82 21.57
CA SER A 626 -35.11 28.00 22.63
C SER A 626 -34.17 27.69 23.80
N TYR A 627 -32.86 27.86 23.62
CA TYR A 627 -31.82 27.51 24.58
C TYR A 627 -31.45 28.64 25.56
N LYS A 628 -32.09 29.83 25.50
CA LYS A 628 -31.77 31.01 26.34
C LYS A 628 -30.26 31.29 26.45
N CYS A 629 -29.59 31.14 25.31
CA CYS A 629 -28.14 31.24 25.21
C CYS A 629 -27.60 32.57 25.80
N GLY A 630 -28.24 33.71 25.53
CA GLY A 630 -27.82 35.04 26.03
C GLY A 630 -27.80 35.15 27.55
N ALA A 631 -28.81 34.60 28.22
CA ALA A 631 -28.87 34.54 29.67
C ALA A 631 -27.75 33.68 30.28
N ILE A 632 -27.48 32.51 29.68
CA ILE A 632 -26.42 31.58 30.13
C ILE A 632 -25.04 32.22 29.99
N LEU A 633 -24.76 32.88 28.86
CA LEU A 633 -23.49 33.59 28.68
C LEU A 633 -23.33 34.72 29.70
N SER A 634 -24.40 35.47 29.96
CA SER A 634 -24.36 36.55 30.95
C SER A 634 -24.00 35.98 32.33
N ASP A 635 -24.66 34.91 32.77
CA ASP A 635 -24.36 34.25 34.05
C ASP A 635 -22.89 33.79 34.14
N HIS A 636 -22.36 33.14 33.09
CA HIS A 636 -20.94 32.74 33.08
C HIS A 636 -19.97 33.92 33.05
N LEU A 637 -20.25 34.98 32.28
CA LEU A 637 -19.42 36.19 32.28
C LEU A 637 -19.46 36.88 33.65
N PHE A 638 -20.65 37.00 34.26
CA PHE A 638 -20.81 37.56 35.59
C PHE A 638 -20.03 36.74 36.63
N ARG A 639 -20.14 35.41 36.64
CA ARG A 639 -19.37 34.55 37.56
C ARG A 639 -17.86 34.67 37.41
N ILE A 640 -17.35 34.91 36.19
CA ILE A 640 -15.91 35.10 35.97
C ILE A 640 -15.46 36.50 36.38
N ILE A 641 -16.34 37.50 36.27
CA ILE A 641 -16.07 38.91 36.59
C ILE A 641 -16.25 39.22 38.08
N GLU A 642 -17.32 38.72 38.73
CA GLU A 642 -17.72 39.04 40.12
C GLU A 642 -16.92 38.30 41.19
N ASP A 643 -16.24 37.21 40.85
CA ASP A 643 -15.39 36.42 41.77
C ASP A 643 -14.04 37.09 42.11
N THR A 644 -13.94 38.41 41.90
CA THR A 644 -12.90 39.31 42.44
C THR A 644 -13.14 39.60 43.91
#